data_AF-A0A938W2Q5-F1
#
_entry.id   AF-A0A938W2Q5-F1
#
_cell.length_a   1.000
_cell.length_b   1.000
_cell.length_c   1.000
_cell.angle_alpha   90.00
_cell.angle_beta   90.00
_cell.angle_gamma   90.00
#
_symmetry.space_group_name_H-M   'P 1'
#
loop_
_entity.id
_entity.type
_entity.pdbx_description
1 polymer ?
#
loop_
_entity_poly.entity_id
_entity_poly.type
_entity_poly.pdbx_seq_one_letter_code
_entity_poly.pdbx_strand_id
1 'polypeptide(L)'
;MTVTLTDIRRGAYYDSVLLMQLQLALAALDGVQEAGVVMGAAVNKELLAQGGLLTPEVEQAQPDDLVIVVQAKDRAAAQAALAQVDGLLARRRPTLDHAYRPRSLATAARMLPAARWVLVSVAGRHAAGVARDALRLGKHVFLFSDNVPLSDEISLKQTAGEKGLLVMGPDCGTAFIGGIGLGFANKVRRGPIGIVAAAGTGLQQVAARIHQLGSGLTHGIGVGGRDLTAEVGGRVSLQGISLLSRDAETQVMVMISKPPAAAIAEKVLAAARQAPQPVVVCFVGQAAAPWRQDNLYFAQGLDDAARLAVELTSRPGPISPPTPPPSGEESLTPPSLPGKGGGGLGFAPGQRYLRGLFSGGTLAYEAQYLLRDYLPRVWANAPLNKADRIPNSLVSQEHTIIDLGEDEFTVGRLHPMMDNQLRIRRLLQEADDPETAVILLDVVLGYGAHPNPAGELGPAIAKAKTAAEVAGRRLEVVAVVVGTDEDPQNLEGQIRQLRRAGAWVDTSNEAVVRHAGRLLDELHERSGHQFTTLEPRPRRLLSTSSRFTNSQATSSQSTSPQPSLLREPFAAINVGLESFAENLIAQGAPAIQVDWRPPARGNEELMLLEEPLTGKTIDIERANKTAVERMMESRPVLVGLGRARDVIPGMREDMLLHAGPPVAWERMCGPQRGAVVGALIFEGKAANWAAAEALIAAGQVAFEPCHHHRAVGPMAGVISPSMWVYIIEDKTHGQRAYSNLNEGYGKVLRMGAYGPDVIARLRWLNETAGPILAAAAAASDGVDMRALIAEALHMGDEGHNRNKAASLLFLKVLSPQIIAACAATTAAEIVRFMGDTPLTVLNPIMAACKVMADAGHGIEGSTLVTAMARNGTDFGIRVSGLGDRWFTAPAGRVKALYFPGFTERDANPDIGDSTITETAGIGGFAMATAPAIVTFVGGQAKDAVNATLDMYEITCAEHRFFTMPALDFRGAPTGIDIRKVVEKGIPPRVNTGVAHKDPGIGQVGAGVVSAPLSVFEDALAAYAEKYGISR
;
A
#
# COMPACT_ATOMS: atom_id res chain seq x y z
N MET A 1 13.23 39.55 -7.14
CA MET A 1 14.15 38.41 -7.22
C MET A 1 13.36 37.19 -6.80
N THR A 2 13.38 36.15 -7.63
CA THR A 2 12.79 34.85 -7.31
C THR A 2 13.45 34.26 -6.06
N VAL A 3 12.64 33.64 -5.20
CA VAL A 3 13.10 33.00 -3.95
C VAL A 3 12.62 31.55 -3.96
N THR A 4 13.52 30.62 -3.63
CA THR A 4 13.21 29.21 -3.42
C THR A 4 13.21 28.91 -1.92
N LEU A 5 12.16 28.27 -1.42
CA LEU A 5 12.09 27.76 -0.05
C LEU A 5 11.81 26.26 -0.07
N THR A 6 12.40 25.55 0.89
CA THR A 6 12.29 24.09 1.04
C THR A 6 11.71 23.75 2.42
N ASP A 7 10.74 22.84 2.46
CA ASP A 7 10.23 22.18 3.66
C ASP A 7 10.47 20.66 3.54
N ILE A 8 11.20 20.08 4.50
CA ILE A 8 11.52 18.65 4.56
C ILE A 8 10.78 18.03 5.74
N ARG A 9 9.85 17.12 5.45
CA ARG A 9 9.06 16.44 6.49
C ARG A 9 9.50 14.99 6.62
N ARG A 10 10.16 14.69 7.74
CA ARG A 10 10.81 13.39 7.95
C ARG A 10 9.84 12.26 8.25
N GLY A 11 10.07 11.10 7.63
CA GLY A 11 9.33 9.86 7.88
C GLY A 11 7.84 9.90 7.49
N ALA A 12 7.46 10.83 6.61
CA ALA A 12 6.09 11.03 6.16
C ALA A 12 5.97 10.58 4.70
N TYR A 13 5.66 9.30 4.49
CA TYR A 13 5.42 8.74 3.16
C TYR A 13 4.01 9.08 2.67
N TYR A 14 3.91 9.57 1.44
CA TYR A 14 2.67 9.84 0.73
C TYR A 14 2.73 9.23 -0.66
N ASP A 15 1.59 8.83 -1.21
CA ASP A 15 1.54 8.31 -2.57
C ASP A 15 1.87 9.41 -3.60
N SER A 16 2.44 9.00 -4.73
CA SER A 16 2.90 9.93 -5.78
C SER A 16 1.77 10.77 -6.37
N VAL A 17 0.52 10.31 -6.34
CA VAL A 17 -0.62 11.07 -6.86
C VAL A 17 -1.02 12.17 -5.91
N LEU A 18 -1.07 11.92 -4.60
CA LEU A 18 -1.30 12.95 -3.58
C LEU A 18 -0.20 14.02 -3.63
N LEU A 19 1.07 13.60 -3.75
CA LEU A 19 2.19 14.52 -3.87
C LEU A 19 2.09 15.37 -5.13
N MET A 20 1.79 14.75 -6.27
CA MET A 20 1.66 15.48 -7.53
C MET A 20 0.45 16.43 -7.50
N GLN A 21 -0.67 16.03 -6.91
CA GLN A 21 -1.84 16.91 -6.71
C GLN A 21 -1.53 18.07 -5.77
N LEU A 22 -0.76 17.82 -4.71
CA LEU A 22 -0.29 18.87 -3.81
C LEU A 22 0.64 19.83 -4.57
N GLN A 23 1.56 19.31 -5.39
CA GLN A 23 2.40 20.12 -6.27
C GLN A 23 1.58 21.02 -7.18
N LEU A 24 0.55 20.49 -7.83
CA LEU A 24 -0.36 21.24 -8.70
C LEU A 24 -1.11 22.33 -7.93
N ALA A 25 -1.64 22.00 -6.74
CA ALA A 25 -2.34 22.95 -5.91
C ALA A 25 -1.43 24.09 -5.43
N LEU A 26 -0.17 23.79 -5.11
CA LEU A 26 0.83 24.80 -4.75
C LEU A 26 1.23 25.66 -5.95
N ALA A 27 1.46 25.03 -7.11
CA ALA A 27 1.82 25.73 -8.35
C ALA A 27 0.71 26.67 -8.85
N ALA A 28 -0.56 26.41 -8.49
CA ALA A 28 -1.70 27.26 -8.83
C ALA A 28 -1.87 28.49 -7.92
N LEU A 29 -1.08 28.64 -6.85
CA LEU A 29 -1.19 29.78 -5.93
C LEU A 29 -0.57 31.05 -6.52
N ASP A 30 -1.19 32.21 -6.25
CA ASP A 30 -0.69 33.50 -6.76
C ASP A 30 0.73 33.79 -6.27
N GLY A 31 1.61 34.11 -7.22
CA GLY A 31 3.01 34.40 -6.95
C GLY A 31 3.95 33.20 -6.86
N VAL A 32 3.43 31.97 -6.91
CA VAL A 32 4.26 30.77 -7.11
C VAL A 32 4.59 30.65 -8.61
N GLN A 33 5.87 30.46 -8.91
CA GLN A 33 6.35 30.25 -10.28
C GLN A 33 6.49 28.77 -10.58
N GLU A 34 7.04 28.03 -9.62
CA GLU A 34 7.20 26.59 -9.73
C GLU A 34 7.17 25.94 -8.33
N ALA A 35 6.68 24.71 -8.26
CA ALA A 35 6.66 23.93 -7.04
C ALA A 35 7.06 22.49 -7.37
N GLY A 36 7.80 21.87 -6.46
CA GLY A 36 8.20 20.46 -6.52
C GLY A 36 7.78 19.78 -5.23
N VAL A 37 7.00 18.70 -5.34
CA VAL A 37 6.58 17.94 -4.17
C VAL A 37 6.82 16.46 -4.45
N VAL A 38 7.81 15.89 -3.78
CA VAL A 38 8.27 14.52 -4.04
C VAL A 38 8.71 13.83 -2.76
N MET A 39 8.86 12.50 -2.80
CA MET A 39 9.63 11.78 -1.78
C MET A 39 11.13 11.94 -2.05
N GLY A 40 11.97 11.98 -1.02
CA GLY A 40 13.42 12.19 -1.09
C GLY A 40 14.24 11.04 -1.71
N ALA A 41 13.65 10.22 -2.57
CA ALA A 41 14.36 9.17 -3.32
C ALA A 41 15.31 9.77 -4.37
N ALA A 42 16.40 9.07 -4.69
CA ALA A 42 17.45 9.58 -5.60
C ALA A 42 16.90 10.04 -6.97
N VAL A 43 16.02 9.25 -7.60
CA VAL A 43 15.38 9.60 -8.88
C VAL A 43 14.55 10.88 -8.81
N ASN A 44 13.89 11.14 -7.67
CA ASN A 44 13.08 12.34 -7.51
C ASN A 44 13.94 13.58 -7.29
N LYS A 45 15.12 13.43 -6.66
CA LYS A 45 16.10 14.51 -6.56
C LYS A 45 16.63 14.91 -7.94
N GLU A 46 16.87 13.93 -8.82
CA GLU A 46 17.24 14.20 -10.21
C GLU A 46 16.13 14.94 -10.97
N LEU A 47 14.86 14.57 -10.76
CA LEU A 47 13.72 15.30 -11.34
C LEU A 47 13.64 16.75 -10.85
N LEU A 48 13.84 17.00 -9.55
CA LEU A 48 13.89 18.36 -9.01
C LEU A 48 15.09 19.16 -9.56
N ALA A 49 16.22 18.49 -9.81
CA ALA A 49 17.39 19.12 -10.42
C ALA A 49 17.11 19.59 -11.86
N GLN A 50 16.42 18.77 -12.65
CA GLN A 50 16.00 19.13 -14.02
C GLN A 50 15.04 20.33 -14.04
N GLY A 51 14.21 20.48 -13.01
CA GLY A 51 13.31 21.63 -12.82
C GLY A 51 13.94 22.85 -12.15
N GLY A 52 15.25 22.84 -11.84
CA GLY A 52 15.89 23.96 -11.13
C GLY A 52 15.42 24.16 -9.68
N LEU A 53 14.86 23.11 -9.06
CA LEU A 53 14.31 23.09 -7.71
C LEU A 53 15.18 22.35 -6.69
N LEU A 54 16.39 21.91 -7.08
CA LEU A 54 17.29 21.24 -6.14
C LEU A 54 17.92 22.26 -5.18
N THR A 55 17.77 22.03 -3.87
CA THR A 55 18.43 22.82 -2.80
C THR A 55 19.32 21.93 -1.93
N PRO A 56 20.29 22.49 -1.17
CA PRO A 56 21.16 21.69 -0.30
C PRO A 56 20.40 20.85 0.73
N GLU A 57 19.24 21.32 1.19
CA GLU A 57 18.35 20.59 2.09
C GLU A 57 17.71 19.36 1.40
N VAL A 58 17.39 19.46 0.11
CA VAL A 58 16.85 18.35 -0.69
C VAL A 58 17.91 17.27 -0.92
N GLU A 59 19.17 17.65 -1.12
CA GLU A 59 20.27 16.68 -1.31
C GLU A 59 20.42 15.77 -0.08
N GLN A 60 20.23 16.32 1.12
CA GLN A 60 20.34 15.60 2.40
C GLN A 60 19.09 14.81 2.79
N ALA A 61 17.97 15.02 2.09
CA ALA A 61 16.70 14.33 2.36
C ALA A 61 16.85 12.81 2.19
N GLN A 62 16.28 12.03 3.09
CA GLN A 62 16.25 10.58 3.00
C GLN A 62 15.11 10.11 2.07
N PRO A 63 15.13 8.87 1.56
CA PRO A 63 14.09 8.35 0.66
C PRO A 63 12.65 8.49 1.20
N ASP A 64 12.47 8.48 2.53
CA ASP A 64 11.19 8.58 3.24
C ASP A 64 10.82 10.01 3.69
N ASP A 65 11.63 11.00 3.35
CA ASP A 65 11.34 12.40 3.61
C ASP A 65 10.42 12.95 2.51
N LEU A 66 9.33 13.61 2.90
CA LEU A 66 8.57 14.44 1.97
C LEU A 66 9.34 15.74 1.74
N VAL A 67 9.71 15.96 0.49
CA VAL A 67 10.39 17.16 -0.01
C VAL A 67 9.36 18.07 -0.65
N ILE A 68 9.22 19.29 -0.14
CA ILE A 68 8.40 20.34 -0.73
C ILE A 68 9.31 21.52 -1.04
N VAL A 69 9.41 21.88 -2.32
CA VAL A 69 10.17 23.04 -2.79
C VAL A 69 9.21 24.00 -3.48
N VAL A 70 9.25 25.28 -3.10
CA VAL A 70 8.44 26.33 -3.72
C VAL A 70 9.36 27.44 -4.20
N GLN A 71 9.34 27.71 -5.50
CA GLN A 71 9.95 28.88 -6.13
C GLN A 71 8.87 29.93 -6.41
N ALA A 72 9.05 31.14 -5.88
CA ALA A 72 8.05 32.20 -5.94
C ALA A 72 8.65 33.58 -6.26
N LYS A 73 7.79 34.54 -6.64
CA LYS A 73 8.16 35.92 -6.97
C LYS A 73 8.84 36.68 -5.83
N ASP A 74 8.54 36.29 -4.58
CA ASP A 74 9.13 36.80 -3.34
C ASP A 74 8.98 35.77 -2.20
N ARG A 75 9.65 36.05 -1.07
CA ARG A 75 9.67 35.16 0.11
C ARG A 75 8.29 35.02 0.78
N ALA A 76 7.44 36.05 0.73
CA ALA A 76 6.13 36.03 1.37
C ALA A 76 5.18 35.08 0.63
N ALA A 77 5.19 35.10 -0.71
CA ALA A 77 4.45 34.16 -1.55
C ALA A 77 4.90 32.70 -1.31
N ALA A 78 6.21 32.44 -1.22
CA ALA A 78 6.72 31.10 -0.93
C ALA A 78 6.29 30.59 0.46
N GLN A 79 6.34 31.44 1.50
CA GLN A 79 5.88 31.07 2.85
C GLN A 79 4.37 30.84 2.91
N ALA A 80 3.58 31.65 2.22
CA ALA A 80 2.14 31.49 2.16
C ALA A 80 1.75 30.17 1.47
N ALA A 81 2.48 29.77 0.43
CA ALA A 81 2.29 28.48 -0.23
C ALA A 81 2.63 27.31 0.69
N LEU A 82 3.78 27.34 1.39
CA LEU A 82 4.15 26.30 2.36
C LEU A 82 3.14 26.19 3.51
N ALA A 83 2.57 27.31 3.98
CA ALA A 83 1.55 27.30 5.03
C ALA A 83 0.23 26.64 4.59
N GLN A 84 -0.05 26.54 3.29
CA GLN A 84 -1.24 25.88 2.75
C GLN A 84 -1.10 24.34 2.72
N VAL A 85 0.12 23.81 2.79
CA VAL A 85 0.41 22.38 2.64
C VAL A 85 -0.45 21.52 3.56
N ASP A 86 -0.51 21.86 4.86
CA ASP A 86 -1.30 21.08 5.83
C ASP A 86 -2.80 21.14 5.53
N GLY A 87 -3.31 22.30 5.12
CA GLY A 87 -4.70 22.48 4.73
C GLY A 87 -5.05 21.69 3.47
N LEU A 88 -4.15 21.64 2.49
CA LEU A 88 -4.31 20.90 1.24
C LEU A 88 -4.23 19.38 1.46
N LEU A 89 -3.29 18.93 2.31
CA LEU A 89 -3.20 17.53 2.74
C LEU A 89 -4.41 17.10 3.58
N ALA A 90 -4.94 17.98 4.44
CA ALA A 90 -6.08 17.69 5.30
C ALA A 90 -7.42 17.66 4.53
N ARG A 91 -7.61 18.57 3.56
CA ARG A 91 -8.84 18.64 2.73
C ARG A 91 -9.06 17.41 1.85
N ARG A 92 -8.03 16.59 1.63
CA ARG A 92 -8.07 15.42 0.74
C ARG A 92 -7.93 14.08 1.45
N ARG A 93 -7.94 14.03 2.78
CA ARG A 93 -8.18 12.75 3.45
C ARG A 93 -9.60 12.31 3.09
N PRO A 94 -9.79 11.18 2.39
CA PRO A 94 -11.13 10.73 2.08
C PRO A 94 -11.89 10.51 3.38
N THR A 95 -13.15 10.90 3.36
CA THR A 95 -14.19 10.47 4.30
C THR A 95 -14.50 9.00 4.09
N LEU A 96 -13.48 8.14 4.07
CA LEU A 96 -13.68 6.75 4.46
C LEU A 96 -13.84 6.80 5.97
N ASP A 97 -15.05 6.48 6.43
CA ASP A 97 -15.40 6.30 7.83
C ASP A 97 -14.24 5.58 8.54
N HIS A 98 -13.90 6.01 9.75
CA HIS A 98 -12.63 5.77 10.48
C HIS A 98 -12.26 4.28 10.75
N ALA A 99 -12.26 3.43 9.73
CA ALA A 99 -11.86 2.05 9.73
C ALA A 99 -10.34 1.95 9.58
N TYR A 100 -9.76 1.02 10.33
CA TYR A 100 -8.37 0.62 10.19
C TYR A 100 -8.01 0.34 8.73
N ARG A 101 -6.89 0.87 8.24
CA ARG A 101 -6.35 0.53 6.92
C ARG A 101 -5.31 -0.57 7.08
N PRO A 102 -5.52 -1.79 6.55
CA PRO A 102 -4.54 -2.86 6.62
C PRO A 102 -3.29 -2.51 5.82
N ARG A 103 -2.13 -3.03 6.24
CA ARG A 103 -0.86 -2.83 5.51
C ARG A 103 -0.47 -4.02 4.64
N SER A 104 -1.21 -5.12 4.74
CA SER A 104 -1.03 -6.30 3.90
C SER A 104 -2.34 -6.77 3.26
N LEU A 105 -2.19 -7.45 2.12
CA LEU A 105 -3.28 -8.16 1.46
C LEU A 105 -3.89 -9.24 2.36
N ALA A 106 -3.08 -9.89 3.22
CA ALA A 106 -3.54 -10.95 4.11
C ALA A 106 -4.48 -10.41 5.20
N THR A 107 -4.17 -9.25 5.78
CA THR A 107 -5.06 -8.59 6.74
C THR A 107 -6.31 -8.05 6.04
N ALA A 108 -6.17 -7.44 4.87
CA ALA A 108 -7.31 -6.98 4.07
C ALA A 108 -8.27 -8.12 3.69
N ALA A 109 -7.73 -9.29 3.32
CA ALA A 109 -8.53 -10.48 2.99
C ALA A 109 -9.27 -11.05 4.20
N ARG A 110 -8.74 -10.89 5.43
CA ARG A 110 -9.46 -11.24 6.66
C ARG A 110 -10.57 -10.25 6.99
N MET A 111 -10.32 -8.96 6.75
CA MET A 111 -11.30 -7.89 6.99
C MET A 111 -12.45 -7.92 5.98
N LEU A 112 -12.19 -8.30 4.73
CA LEU A 112 -13.21 -8.48 3.69
C LEU A 112 -13.06 -9.86 3.03
N PRO A 113 -13.51 -10.96 3.68
CA PRO A 113 -13.41 -12.31 3.14
C PRO A 113 -14.09 -12.49 1.78
N ALA A 114 -15.16 -11.72 1.54
CA ALA A 114 -15.89 -11.68 0.28
C ALA A 114 -15.07 -11.11 -0.90
N ALA A 115 -14.00 -10.36 -0.64
CA ALA A 115 -13.17 -9.81 -1.71
C ALA A 115 -12.46 -10.94 -2.45
N ARG A 116 -12.84 -11.16 -3.71
CA ARG A 116 -12.22 -12.14 -4.62
C ARG A 116 -11.23 -11.52 -5.58
N TRP A 117 -11.25 -10.20 -5.71
CA TRP A 117 -10.41 -9.43 -6.62
C TRP A 117 -9.39 -8.61 -5.85
N VAL A 118 -8.20 -8.45 -6.43
CA VAL A 118 -7.20 -7.48 -6.02
C VAL A 118 -6.92 -6.54 -7.18
N LEU A 119 -7.14 -5.24 -6.99
CA LEU A 119 -6.75 -4.20 -7.94
C LEU A 119 -5.35 -3.72 -7.59
N VAL A 120 -4.44 -3.73 -8.55
CA VAL A 120 -3.02 -3.40 -8.37
C VAL A 120 -2.65 -2.25 -9.31
N SER A 121 -2.33 -1.10 -8.72
CA SER A 121 -1.91 0.13 -9.42
C SER A 121 -0.67 0.77 -8.78
N VAL A 122 0.22 -0.06 -8.20
CA VAL A 122 1.54 0.37 -7.71
C VAL A 122 2.54 0.52 -8.86
N ALA A 123 3.73 1.07 -8.61
CA ALA A 123 4.79 1.16 -9.62
C ALA A 123 5.15 -0.23 -10.20
N GLY A 124 5.36 -0.32 -11.52
CA GLY A 124 5.53 -1.57 -12.27
C GLY A 124 6.51 -2.57 -11.66
N ARG A 125 7.68 -2.07 -11.22
CA ARG A 125 8.72 -2.87 -10.55
C ARG A 125 8.24 -3.65 -9.31
N HIS A 126 7.19 -3.18 -8.63
CA HIS A 126 6.64 -3.83 -7.44
C HIS A 126 5.33 -4.60 -7.72
N ALA A 127 4.67 -4.31 -8.84
CA ALA A 127 3.32 -4.80 -9.13
C ALA A 127 3.26 -6.33 -9.26
N ALA A 128 4.31 -6.95 -9.81
CA ALA A 128 4.41 -8.41 -9.90
C ALA A 128 4.45 -9.08 -8.52
N GLY A 129 5.16 -8.50 -7.55
CA GLY A 129 5.20 -9.01 -6.17
C GLY A 129 3.81 -9.00 -5.52
N VAL A 130 3.11 -7.87 -5.61
CA VAL A 130 1.73 -7.73 -5.10
C VAL A 130 0.77 -8.70 -5.79
N ALA A 131 0.88 -8.89 -7.11
CA ALA A 131 0.06 -9.83 -7.85
C ALA A 131 0.32 -11.29 -7.43
N ARG A 132 1.57 -11.68 -7.17
CA ARG A 132 1.91 -13.01 -6.63
C ARG A 132 1.29 -13.23 -5.25
N ASP A 133 1.33 -12.23 -4.37
CA ASP A 133 0.71 -12.31 -3.04
C ASP A 133 -0.81 -12.52 -3.16
N ALA A 134 -1.48 -11.80 -4.06
CA ALA A 134 -2.90 -11.98 -4.35
C ALA A 134 -3.22 -13.41 -4.82
N LEU A 135 -2.42 -13.96 -5.73
CA LEU A 135 -2.58 -15.34 -6.22
C LEU A 135 -2.30 -16.39 -5.14
N ARG A 136 -1.40 -16.13 -4.19
CA ARG A 136 -1.18 -16.99 -3.01
C ARG A 136 -2.41 -17.02 -2.11
N LEU A 137 -3.11 -15.90 -1.97
CA LEU A 137 -4.39 -15.78 -1.24
C LEU A 137 -5.62 -16.28 -2.03
N GLY A 138 -5.42 -16.85 -3.22
CA GLY A 138 -6.50 -17.38 -4.05
C GLY A 138 -7.41 -16.31 -4.65
N LYS A 139 -6.87 -15.12 -4.95
CA LYS A 139 -7.62 -13.97 -5.48
C LYS A 139 -7.31 -13.72 -6.95
N HIS A 140 -8.31 -13.27 -7.71
CA HIS A 140 -8.12 -12.75 -9.07
C HIS A 140 -7.43 -11.39 -9.01
N VAL A 141 -6.71 -11.03 -10.07
CA VAL A 141 -5.95 -9.79 -10.13
C VAL A 141 -6.41 -8.94 -11.31
N PHE A 142 -6.70 -7.67 -11.03
CA PHE A 142 -6.75 -6.60 -12.02
C PHE A 142 -5.45 -5.80 -11.89
N LEU A 143 -4.53 -6.03 -12.82
CA LEU A 143 -3.20 -5.46 -12.85
C LEU A 143 -3.20 -4.25 -13.78
N PHE A 144 -3.57 -3.11 -13.22
CA PHE A 144 -3.55 -1.82 -13.90
C PHE A 144 -2.12 -1.36 -14.18
N SER A 145 -1.21 -1.60 -13.24
CA SER A 145 0.20 -1.24 -13.34
C SER A 145 0.81 -1.66 -14.68
N ASP A 146 1.47 -0.70 -15.33
CA ASP A 146 2.34 -0.94 -16.48
C ASP A 146 3.79 -1.14 -16.03
N ASN A 147 4.74 -1.24 -16.97
CA ASN A 147 6.18 -1.42 -16.72
C ASN A 147 6.50 -2.69 -15.92
N VAL A 148 5.68 -3.72 -16.11
CA VAL A 148 5.93 -5.07 -15.57
C VAL A 148 6.71 -5.88 -16.60
N PRO A 149 7.83 -6.53 -16.21
CA PRO A 149 8.62 -7.37 -17.11
C PRO A 149 7.78 -8.45 -17.81
N LEU A 150 8.10 -8.74 -19.08
CA LEU A 150 7.39 -9.74 -19.86
C LEU A 150 7.45 -11.14 -19.22
N SER A 151 8.58 -11.50 -18.63
CA SER A 151 8.75 -12.76 -17.89
C SER A 151 7.79 -12.87 -16.70
N ASP A 152 7.58 -11.77 -15.99
CA ASP A 152 6.65 -11.71 -14.85
C ASP A 152 5.21 -11.81 -15.32
N GLU A 153 4.81 -11.11 -16.39
CA GLU A 153 3.49 -11.26 -17.00
C GLU A 153 3.17 -12.72 -17.33
N ILE A 154 4.10 -13.39 -18.04
CA ILE A 154 3.92 -14.80 -18.45
C ILE A 154 3.78 -15.68 -17.21
N SER A 155 4.67 -15.52 -16.22
CA SER A 155 4.66 -16.28 -14.97
C SER A 155 3.36 -16.09 -14.19
N LEU A 156 2.89 -14.85 -14.04
CA LEU A 156 1.65 -14.50 -13.34
C LEU A 156 0.43 -15.12 -14.02
N LYS A 157 0.29 -14.93 -15.34
CA LYS A 157 -0.84 -15.47 -16.12
C LYS A 157 -0.84 -17.00 -16.12
N GLN A 158 0.32 -17.63 -16.19
CA GLN A 158 0.45 -19.08 -16.07
C GLN A 158 0.01 -19.57 -14.68
N THR A 159 0.56 -18.99 -13.61
CA THR A 159 0.21 -19.36 -12.23
C THR A 159 -1.27 -19.18 -11.95
N ALA A 160 -1.88 -18.10 -12.47
CA ALA A 160 -3.31 -17.87 -12.37
C ALA A 160 -4.11 -18.95 -13.10
N GLY A 161 -3.72 -19.30 -14.32
CA GLY A 161 -4.35 -20.37 -15.10
C GLY A 161 -4.29 -21.75 -14.43
N GLU A 162 -3.19 -22.07 -13.74
CA GLU A 162 -3.03 -23.31 -12.96
C GLU A 162 -3.95 -23.34 -11.73
N LYS A 163 -4.23 -22.17 -11.14
CA LYS A 163 -5.11 -22.00 -9.97
C LYS A 163 -6.59 -21.76 -10.33
N GLY A 164 -6.94 -21.71 -11.62
CA GLY A 164 -8.29 -21.33 -12.07
C GLY A 164 -8.64 -19.85 -11.80
N LEU A 165 -7.63 -18.99 -11.66
CA LEU A 165 -7.75 -17.55 -11.42
C LEU A 165 -7.52 -16.76 -12.72
N LEU A 166 -7.79 -15.45 -12.66
CA LEU A 166 -7.55 -14.50 -13.74
C LEU A 166 -6.52 -13.47 -13.28
N VAL A 167 -5.60 -13.12 -14.17
CA VAL A 167 -4.74 -11.93 -14.05
C VAL A 167 -5.02 -11.07 -15.28
N MET A 168 -5.86 -10.06 -15.12
CA MET A 168 -6.22 -9.08 -16.15
C MET A 168 -5.13 -8.01 -16.18
N GLY A 169 -4.25 -8.03 -17.19
CA GLY A 169 -3.07 -7.16 -17.25
C GLY A 169 -1.75 -7.96 -17.21
N PRO A 170 -0.58 -7.30 -17.11
CA PRO A 170 -0.35 -5.88 -16.84
C PRO A 170 -0.83 -4.95 -17.95
N ASP A 171 -0.81 -3.65 -17.68
CA ASP A 171 -1.36 -2.61 -18.56
C ASP A 171 -2.83 -2.92 -18.94
N CYS A 172 -3.63 -3.25 -17.94
CA CYS A 172 -5.07 -3.42 -18.09
C CYS A 172 -5.79 -2.18 -17.57
N GLY A 173 -5.99 -1.20 -18.45
CA GLY A 173 -6.65 0.07 -18.09
C GLY A 173 -8.13 -0.03 -17.73
N THR A 174 -8.86 -1.00 -18.29
CA THR A 174 -10.33 -1.08 -18.20
C THR A 174 -10.83 -2.52 -18.10
N ALA A 175 -11.78 -2.76 -17.21
CA ALA A 175 -12.60 -3.98 -17.21
C ALA A 175 -13.99 -3.73 -16.61
N PHE A 176 -14.93 -4.66 -16.81
CA PHE A 176 -16.28 -4.67 -16.26
C PHE A 176 -16.61 -6.07 -15.74
N ILE A 177 -16.78 -6.23 -14.43
CA ILE A 177 -17.12 -7.52 -13.83
C ILE A 177 -18.40 -7.37 -13.01
N GLY A 178 -19.47 -8.08 -13.38
CA GLY A 178 -20.74 -8.01 -12.64
C GLY A 178 -21.40 -6.62 -12.71
N GLY A 179 -21.10 -5.83 -13.76
CA GLY A 179 -21.56 -4.44 -13.89
C GLY A 179 -20.73 -3.42 -13.11
N ILE A 180 -19.65 -3.84 -12.44
CA ILE A 180 -18.69 -2.95 -11.78
C ILE A 180 -17.51 -2.69 -12.73
N GLY A 181 -17.27 -1.41 -13.02
CA GLY A 181 -16.13 -0.94 -13.81
C GLY A 181 -14.85 -0.87 -12.97
N LEU A 182 -13.74 -1.37 -13.53
CA LEU A 182 -12.41 -1.44 -12.91
C LEU A 182 -11.42 -0.56 -13.70
N GLY A 183 -10.57 0.18 -12.99
CA GLY A 183 -9.63 1.13 -13.58
C GLY A 183 -10.34 2.35 -14.17
N PHE A 184 -10.04 2.67 -15.43
CA PHE A 184 -10.77 3.67 -16.21
C PHE A 184 -11.99 3.04 -16.86
N ALA A 185 -13.19 3.27 -16.31
CA ALA A 185 -14.39 2.57 -16.77
C ALA A 185 -15.64 3.46 -16.71
N ASN A 186 -16.45 3.40 -17.77
CA ASN A 186 -17.72 4.11 -17.85
C ASN A 186 -18.80 3.42 -17.00
N LYS A 187 -19.83 4.13 -16.58
CA LYS A 187 -21.01 3.51 -15.97
C LYS A 187 -21.91 2.97 -17.08
N VAL A 188 -21.93 1.64 -17.24
CA VAL A 188 -22.70 0.97 -18.31
C VAL A 188 -23.76 0.07 -17.70
N ARG A 189 -25.01 0.22 -18.16
CA ARG A 189 -26.14 -0.65 -17.82
C ARG A 189 -25.85 -2.14 -18.07
N ARG A 190 -26.48 -3.01 -17.27
CA ARG A 190 -26.46 -4.47 -17.47
C ARG A 190 -27.17 -4.83 -18.78
N GLY A 191 -26.68 -5.86 -19.45
CA GLY A 191 -27.30 -6.39 -20.67
C GLY A 191 -26.63 -7.69 -21.14
N PRO A 192 -26.98 -8.20 -22.32
CA PRO A 192 -26.64 -9.56 -22.75
C PRO A 192 -25.30 -9.68 -23.50
N ILE A 193 -24.49 -8.62 -23.58
CA ILE A 193 -23.27 -8.60 -24.39
C ILE A 193 -22.03 -8.76 -23.50
N GLY A 194 -21.21 -9.78 -23.79
CA GLY A 194 -19.91 -9.98 -23.14
C GLY A 194 -18.77 -9.50 -24.03
N ILE A 195 -17.73 -8.87 -23.46
CA ILE A 195 -16.58 -8.36 -24.22
C ILE A 195 -15.28 -8.98 -23.69
N VAL A 196 -14.37 -9.38 -24.58
CA VAL A 196 -12.97 -9.69 -24.30
C VAL A 196 -12.10 -8.69 -25.05
N ALA A 197 -11.25 -7.94 -24.35
CA ALA A 197 -10.52 -6.84 -24.97
C ALA A 197 -9.06 -6.74 -24.55
N ALA A 198 -8.16 -6.74 -25.55
CA ALA A 198 -6.76 -6.34 -25.41
C ALA A 198 -6.58 -4.86 -25.83
N ALA A 199 -7.52 -4.02 -25.39
CA ALA A 199 -7.61 -2.61 -25.77
C ALA A 199 -8.45 -1.86 -24.72
N GLY A 200 -7.82 -1.02 -23.88
CA GLY A 200 -8.50 -0.29 -22.80
C GLY A 200 -9.57 0.68 -23.31
N THR A 201 -9.16 1.77 -23.97
CA THR A 201 -10.13 2.73 -24.54
C THR A 201 -10.97 2.17 -25.68
N GLY A 202 -10.52 1.09 -26.34
CA GLY A 202 -11.34 0.32 -27.27
C GLY A 202 -12.53 -0.36 -26.59
N LEU A 203 -12.28 -1.00 -25.44
CA LEU A 203 -13.33 -1.56 -24.59
C LEU A 203 -14.29 -0.47 -24.11
N GLN A 204 -13.78 0.68 -23.66
CA GLN A 204 -14.62 1.81 -23.24
C GLN A 204 -15.52 2.33 -24.37
N GLN A 205 -14.96 2.55 -25.57
CA GLN A 205 -15.74 3.05 -26.70
C GLN A 205 -16.85 2.08 -27.09
N VAL A 206 -16.54 0.80 -27.25
CA VAL A 206 -17.56 -0.20 -27.61
C VAL A 206 -18.61 -0.34 -26.51
N ALA A 207 -18.21 -0.36 -25.23
CA ALA A 207 -19.12 -0.43 -24.11
C ALA A 207 -20.06 0.79 -24.04
N ALA A 208 -19.52 2.00 -24.18
CA ALA A 208 -20.28 3.24 -24.18
C ALA A 208 -21.25 3.31 -25.39
N ARG A 209 -20.81 2.88 -26.58
CA ARG A 209 -21.68 2.83 -27.76
C ARG A 209 -22.78 1.79 -27.64
N ILE A 210 -22.51 0.61 -27.09
CA ILE A 210 -23.55 -0.40 -26.77
C ILE A 210 -24.62 0.20 -25.85
N HIS A 211 -24.20 0.96 -24.83
CA HIS A 211 -25.10 1.66 -23.91
C HIS A 211 -25.96 2.71 -24.61
N GLN A 212 -25.33 3.56 -25.43
CA GLN A 212 -26.01 4.60 -26.19
C GLN A 212 -26.98 4.04 -27.24
N LEU A 213 -26.71 2.84 -27.76
CA LEU A 213 -27.60 2.08 -28.65
C LEU A 213 -28.72 1.34 -27.90
N GLY A 214 -28.84 1.50 -26.58
CA GLY A 214 -29.94 0.99 -25.76
C GLY A 214 -29.75 -0.42 -25.20
N SER A 215 -28.56 -1.03 -25.36
CA SER A 215 -28.23 -2.34 -24.77
C SER A 215 -27.21 -2.19 -23.63
N GLY A 216 -26.64 -3.29 -23.14
CA GLY A 216 -25.73 -3.29 -22.00
C GLY A 216 -24.82 -4.50 -21.96
N LEU A 217 -23.96 -4.55 -20.93
CA LEU A 217 -22.94 -5.59 -20.79
C LEU A 217 -23.28 -6.63 -19.72
N THR A 218 -22.88 -7.87 -19.97
CA THR A 218 -22.66 -8.87 -18.92
C THR A 218 -21.31 -8.57 -18.26
N HIS A 219 -20.23 -8.64 -19.04
CA HIS A 219 -18.87 -8.43 -18.57
C HIS A 219 -18.01 -7.84 -19.69
N GLY A 220 -16.92 -7.18 -19.30
CA GLY A 220 -15.87 -6.69 -20.18
C GLY A 220 -14.53 -7.10 -19.60
N ILE A 221 -13.95 -8.18 -20.11
CA ILE A 221 -12.69 -8.74 -19.62
C ILE A 221 -11.54 -8.05 -20.35
N GLY A 222 -10.92 -7.07 -19.69
CA GLY A 222 -9.64 -6.51 -20.11
C GLY A 222 -8.52 -7.53 -19.88
N VAL A 223 -7.67 -7.79 -20.89
CA VAL A 223 -6.66 -8.86 -20.82
C VAL A 223 -5.22 -8.36 -20.65
N GLY A 224 -5.01 -7.05 -20.78
CA GLY A 224 -3.70 -6.41 -20.87
C GLY A 224 -3.22 -6.24 -22.31
N GLY A 225 -2.54 -5.13 -22.61
CA GLY A 225 -2.18 -4.74 -23.99
C GLY A 225 -1.31 -5.77 -24.74
N ARG A 226 -0.51 -6.57 -24.01
CA ARG A 226 0.42 -7.56 -24.58
C ARG A 226 -0.15 -8.97 -24.68
N ASP A 227 -1.38 -9.24 -24.24
CA ASP A 227 -1.90 -10.62 -24.14
C ASP A 227 -1.90 -11.36 -25.50
N LEU A 228 -2.17 -10.65 -26.59
CA LEU A 228 -2.26 -11.20 -27.95
C LEU A 228 -0.93 -11.20 -28.72
N THR A 229 0.19 -10.92 -28.05
CA THR A 229 1.54 -11.11 -28.58
C THR A 229 1.90 -12.61 -28.63
N ALA A 230 2.89 -12.97 -29.43
CA ALA A 230 3.32 -14.37 -29.57
C ALA A 230 3.90 -14.92 -28.25
N GLU A 231 4.59 -14.06 -27.51
CA GLU A 231 5.29 -14.36 -26.26
C GLU A 231 4.31 -14.66 -25.12
N VAL A 232 3.24 -13.87 -24.98
CA VAL A 232 2.22 -14.08 -23.93
C VAL A 232 1.26 -15.21 -24.31
N GLY A 233 0.84 -15.28 -25.58
CA GLY A 233 0.14 -16.43 -26.15
C GLY A 233 -1.38 -16.44 -26.01
N GLY A 234 -2.00 -15.28 -25.79
CA GLY A 234 -3.46 -15.08 -25.72
C GLY A 234 -4.11 -15.73 -24.50
N ARG A 235 -3.37 -15.92 -23.40
CA ARG A 235 -3.78 -16.77 -22.27
C ARG A 235 -5.08 -16.28 -21.65
N VAL A 236 -5.16 -15.00 -21.31
CA VAL A 236 -6.32 -14.44 -20.62
C VAL A 236 -7.46 -14.23 -21.61
N SER A 237 -7.17 -13.93 -22.88
CA SER A 237 -8.17 -13.91 -23.95
C SER A 237 -8.89 -15.25 -24.08
N LEU A 238 -8.14 -16.36 -24.08
CA LEU A 238 -8.72 -17.71 -24.15
C LEU A 238 -9.53 -18.05 -22.90
N GLN A 239 -9.06 -17.66 -21.71
CA GLN A 239 -9.84 -17.80 -20.48
C GLN A 239 -11.13 -16.97 -20.52
N GLY A 240 -11.07 -15.74 -21.02
CA GLY A 240 -12.22 -14.83 -21.16
C GLY A 240 -13.26 -15.38 -22.13
N ILE A 241 -12.83 -15.85 -23.31
CA ILE A 241 -13.72 -16.52 -24.28
C ILE A 241 -14.39 -17.73 -23.63
N SER A 242 -13.61 -18.59 -22.95
CA SER A 242 -14.14 -19.77 -22.28
C SER A 242 -15.13 -19.41 -21.16
N LEU A 243 -14.88 -18.35 -20.39
CA LEU A 243 -15.77 -17.86 -19.35
C LEU A 243 -17.09 -17.36 -19.92
N LEU A 244 -17.03 -16.43 -20.88
CA LEU A 244 -18.22 -15.84 -21.49
C LEU A 244 -19.03 -16.87 -22.28
N SER A 245 -18.38 -17.83 -22.95
CA SER A 245 -19.08 -18.90 -23.66
C SER A 245 -19.95 -19.77 -22.76
N ARG A 246 -19.58 -19.89 -21.48
CA ARG A 246 -20.29 -20.67 -20.46
C ARG A 246 -21.20 -19.81 -19.58
N ASP A 247 -21.22 -18.50 -19.79
CA ASP A 247 -22.12 -17.59 -19.08
C ASP A 247 -23.48 -17.54 -19.78
N ALA A 248 -24.51 -18.01 -19.08
CA ALA A 248 -25.88 -18.05 -19.60
C ALA A 248 -26.50 -16.65 -19.85
N GLU A 249 -25.99 -15.58 -19.23
CA GLU A 249 -26.46 -14.22 -19.49
C GLU A 249 -25.85 -13.63 -20.77
N THR A 250 -24.70 -14.15 -21.21
CA THR A 250 -24.00 -13.67 -22.41
C THR A 250 -24.60 -14.31 -23.65
N GLN A 251 -25.35 -13.52 -24.43
CA GLN A 251 -25.97 -13.93 -25.69
C GLN A 251 -25.10 -13.63 -26.92
N VAL A 252 -24.31 -12.55 -26.86
CA VAL A 252 -23.38 -12.15 -27.93
C VAL A 252 -22.04 -11.79 -27.29
N MET A 253 -20.95 -12.22 -27.92
CA MET A 253 -19.59 -11.88 -27.49
C MET A 253 -18.97 -10.86 -28.44
N VAL A 254 -18.16 -9.93 -27.92
CA VAL A 254 -17.33 -9.03 -28.71
C VAL A 254 -15.88 -9.24 -28.35
N MET A 255 -15.00 -9.36 -29.35
CA MET A 255 -13.56 -9.41 -29.20
C MET A 255 -12.94 -8.15 -29.79
N ILE A 256 -12.16 -7.42 -29.00
CA ILE A 256 -11.56 -6.14 -29.40
C ILE A 256 -10.06 -6.17 -29.17
N SER A 257 -9.26 -5.85 -30.19
CA SER A 257 -7.83 -5.63 -29.98
C SER A 257 -7.21 -4.81 -31.11
N LYS A 258 -6.00 -4.29 -30.87
CA LYS A 258 -5.05 -4.02 -31.95
C LYS A 258 -4.74 -5.35 -32.69
N PRO A 259 -4.19 -5.33 -33.92
CA PRO A 259 -3.97 -6.53 -34.70
C PRO A 259 -3.10 -7.55 -33.92
N PRO A 260 -3.62 -8.77 -33.64
CA PRO A 260 -2.88 -9.78 -32.90
C PRO A 260 -1.73 -10.38 -33.72
N ALA A 261 -0.78 -11.04 -33.05
CA ALA A 261 0.20 -11.89 -33.75
C ALA A 261 -0.55 -13.01 -34.52
N ALA A 262 -0.18 -13.28 -35.77
CA ALA A 262 -0.95 -14.16 -36.66
C ALA A 262 -1.30 -15.53 -36.06
N ALA A 263 -0.32 -16.21 -35.45
CA ALA A 263 -0.53 -17.49 -34.78
C ALA A 263 -1.50 -17.41 -33.58
N ILE A 264 -1.50 -16.28 -32.87
CA ILE A 264 -2.41 -16.06 -31.74
C ILE A 264 -3.80 -15.69 -32.23
N ALA A 265 -3.91 -14.91 -33.32
CA ALA A 265 -5.16 -14.62 -34.00
C ALA A 265 -5.91 -15.91 -34.36
N GLU A 266 -5.22 -16.85 -35.02
CA GLU A 266 -5.78 -18.15 -35.38
C GLU A 266 -6.28 -18.92 -34.16
N LYS A 267 -5.48 -18.93 -33.08
CA LYS A 267 -5.80 -19.61 -31.83
C LYS A 267 -7.05 -19.04 -31.15
N VAL A 268 -7.15 -17.71 -31.00
CA VAL A 268 -8.31 -17.08 -30.33
C VAL A 268 -9.56 -17.15 -31.20
N LEU A 269 -9.44 -17.02 -32.52
CA LEU A 269 -10.57 -17.20 -33.44
C LEU A 269 -11.07 -18.64 -33.43
N ALA A 270 -10.17 -19.63 -33.38
CA ALA A 270 -10.56 -21.04 -33.25
C ALA A 270 -11.33 -21.31 -31.95
N ALA A 271 -10.92 -20.71 -30.83
CA ALA A 271 -11.66 -20.79 -29.57
C ALA A 271 -13.03 -20.10 -29.67
N ALA A 272 -13.10 -18.91 -30.27
CA ALA A 272 -14.35 -18.19 -30.48
C ALA A 272 -15.35 -18.93 -31.38
N ARG A 273 -14.86 -19.69 -32.38
CA ARG A 273 -15.72 -20.54 -33.24
C ARG A 273 -16.42 -21.67 -32.47
N GLN A 274 -15.87 -22.08 -31.33
CA GLN A 274 -16.46 -23.11 -30.48
C GLN A 274 -17.51 -22.57 -29.51
N ALA A 275 -17.63 -21.23 -29.38
CA ALA A 275 -18.65 -20.63 -28.54
C ALA A 275 -20.04 -20.80 -29.17
N PRO A 276 -21.09 -21.12 -28.38
CA PRO A 276 -22.46 -21.24 -28.88
C PRO A 276 -23.06 -19.88 -29.29
N GLN A 277 -22.52 -18.78 -28.75
CA GLN A 277 -22.95 -17.41 -29.08
C GLN A 277 -22.38 -16.93 -30.43
N PRO A 278 -23.07 -16.00 -31.12
CA PRO A 278 -22.46 -15.12 -32.10
C PRO A 278 -21.29 -14.33 -31.49
N VAL A 279 -20.18 -14.21 -32.23
CA VAL A 279 -19.00 -13.45 -31.79
C VAL A 279 -18.68 -12.37 -32.80
N VAL A 280 -18.69 -11.10 -32.37
CA VAL A 280 -18.24 -9.95 -33.14
C VAL A 280 -16.74 -9.77 -32.91
N VAL A 281 -15.95 -9.73 -33.98
CA VAL A 281 -14.49 -9.58 -33.93
C VAL A 281 -14.12 -8.23 -34.50
N CYS A 282 -13.48 -7.39 -33.69
CA CYS A 282 -12.93 -6.09 -34.06
C CYS A 282 -11.42 -6.08 -33.82
N PHE A 283 -10.66 -6.47 -34.83
CA PHE A 283 -9.21 -6.30 -34.86
C PHE A 283 -8.89 -4.99 -35.59
N VAL A 284 -8.79 -3.91 -34.82
CA VAL A 284 -8.69 -2.55 -35.34
C VAL A 284 -7.51 -2.45 -36.31
N GLY A 285 -7.76 -2.02 -37.54
CA GLY A 285 -6.70 -1.84 -38.54
C GLY A 285 -6.28 -3.09 -39.32
N GLN A 286 -6.91 -4.26 -39.11
CA GLN A 286 -6.67 -5.45 -39.92
C GLN A 286 -7.46 -5.39 -41.25
N ALA A 287 -6.76 -5.58 -42.38
CA ALA A 287 -7.37 -5.53 -43.70
C ALA A 287 -8.19 -6.80 -44.04
N ALA A 288 -9.31 -6.60 -44.74
CA ALA A 288 -10.07 -7.60 -45.51
C ALA A 288 -10.26 -8.98 -44.85
N ALA A 289 -11.07 -9.04 -43.79
CA ALA A 289 -11.71 -10.27 -43.35
C ALA A 289 -13.04 -10.47 -44.11
N PRO A 290 -13.50 -11.73 -44.32
CA PRO A 290 -14.87 -11.96 -44.77
C PRO A 290 -15.84 -11.35 -43.75
N TRP A 291 -16.94 -10.74 -44.22
CA TRP A 291 -17.97 -10.16 -43.35
C TRP A 291 -18.42 -11.12 -42.24
N ARG A 292 -18.50 -12.42 -42.56
CA ARG A 292 -18.88 -13.48 -41.66
C ARG A 292 -18.13 -14.77 -41.96
N GLN A 293 -17.76 -15.50 -40.91
CA GLN A 293 -17.29 -16.88 -40.98
C GLN A 293 -17.94 -17.68 -39.84
N ASP A 294 -18.82 -18.63 -40.15
CA ASP A 294 -19.56 -19.42 -39.16
C ASP A 294 -20.39 -18.54 -38.18
N ASN A 295 -20.03 -18.53 -36.89
CA ASN A 295 -20.59 -17.67 -35.83
C ASN A 295 -19.80 -16.37 -35.63
N LEU A 296 -18.72 -16.13 -36.38
CA LEU A 296 -17.86 -14.95 -36.29
C LEU A 296 -18.33 -13.86 -37.27
N TYR A 297 -18.49 -12.63 -36.78
CA TYR A 297 -18.86 -11.43 -37.53
C TYR A 297 -17.72 -10.42 -37.44
N PHE A 298 -17.12 -10.02 -38.55
CA PHE A 298 -15.94 -9.15 -38.54
C PHE A 298 -16.34 -7.68 -38.73
N ALA A 299 -16.15 -6.89 -37.68
CA ALA A 299 -16.44 -5.46 -37.67
C ALA A 299 -15.30 -4.64 -38.30
N GLN A 300 -15.65 -3.54 -38.96
CA GLN A 300 -14.69 -2.64 -39.62
C GLN A 300 -14.07 -1.59 -38.67
N GLY A 301 -14.70 -1.37 -37.51
CA GLY A 301 -14.30 -0.39 -36.49
C GLY A 301 -15.02 -0.63 -35.17
N LEU A 302 -14.75 0.20 -34.17
CA LEU A 302 -15.30 0.11 -32.81
C LEU A 302 -16.81 0.40 -32.80
N ASP A 303 -17.25 1.45 -33.49
CA ASP A 303 -18.67 1.80 -33.61
C ASP A 303 -19.47 0.71 -34.33
N ASP A 304 -18.92 0.15 -35.41
CA ASP A 304 -19.51 -0.98 -36.14
C ASP A 304 -19.60 -2.25 -35.27
N ALA A 305 -18.59 -2.51 -34.45
CA ALA A 305 -18.59 -3.64 -33.52
C ALA A 305 -19.71 -3.52 -32.48
N ALA A 306 -19.90 -2.32 -31.91
CA ALA A 306 -20.99 -2.04 -30.97
C ALA A 306 -22.36 -2.22 -31.64
N ARG A 307 -22.56 -1.64 -32.83
CA ARG A 307 -23.81 -1.76 -33.60
C ARG A 307 -24.14 -3.22 -33.91
N LEU A 308 -23.17 -3.98 -34.43
CA LEU A 308 -23.35 -5.40 -34.75
C LEU A 308 -23.70 -6.23 -33.53
N ALA A 309 -23.05 -5.97 -32.40
CA ALA A 309 -23.33 -6.69 -31.16
C ALA A 309 -24.79 -6.46 -30.72
N VAL A 310 -25.27 -5.22 -30.75
CA VAL A 310 -26.66 -4.88 -30.41
C VAL A 310 -27.66 -5.48 -31.40
N GLU A 311 -27.40 -5.42 -32.71
CA GLU A 311 -28.28 -6.03 -33.71
C GLU A 311 -28.40 -7.56 -33.54
N LEU A 312 -27.28 -8.25 -33.26
CA LEU A 312 -27.27 -9.70 -33.03
C LEU A 312 -28.05 -10.11 -31.79
N THR A 313 -28.12 -9.26 -30.76
CA THR A 313 -28.98 -9.52 -29.58
C THR A 313 -30.46 -9.36 -29.90
N SER A 314 -30.81 -8.45 -30.80
CA SER A 314 -32.20 -8.14 -31.15
C SER A 314 -32.78 -9.09 -32.22
N ARG A 315 -31.92 -9.68 -33.07
CA ARG A 315 -32.29 -10.58 -34.16
C ARG A 315 -31.35 -11.79 -34.21
N PRO A 316 -31.60 -12.85 -33.44
CA PRO A 316 -30.80 -14.07 -33.50
C PRO A 316 -31.04 -14.79 -34.84
N GLY A 317 -30.18 -14.53 -35.84
CA GLY A 317 -30.26 -15.09 -37.19
C GLY A 317 -29.22 -14.48 -38.15
N PRO A 318 -29.13 -14.93 -39.42
CA PRO A 318 -28.22 -14.33 -40.40
C PRO A 318 -28.60 -12.86 -40.63
N ILE A 319 -27.78 -11.94 -40.15
CA ILE A 319 -27.88 -10.52 -40.49
C ILE A 319 -27.25 -10.34 -41.88
N SER A 320 -27.95 -9.65 -42.78
CA SER A 320 -27.40 -9.26 -44.08
C SER A 320 -26.14 -8.40 -43.88
N PRO A 321 -25.14 -8.49 -44.77
CA PRO A 321 -24.03 -7.55 -44.75
C PRO A 321 -24.58 -6.11 -44.76
N PRO A 322 -23.95 -5.17 -44.04
CA PRO A 322 -24.36 -3.78 -44.03
C PRO A 322 -24.36 -3.34 -45.49
N THR A 323 -25.51 -2.88 -45.93
CA THR A 323 -25.57 -2.11 -47.16
C THR A 323 -24.58 -0.97 -46.95
N PRO A 324 -23.62 -0.76 -47.86
CA PRO A 324 -22.89 0.49 -47.88
C PRO A 324 -23.93 1.61 -47.76
N PRO A 325 -23.71 2.68 -46.99
CA PRO A 325 -24.60 3.82 -47.05
C PRO A 325 -24.83 4.12 -48.54
N PRO A 326 -26.09 4.26 -48.99
CA PRO A 326 -26.37 4.48 -50.39
C PRO A 326 -25.47 5.62 -50.86
N SER A 327 -24.88 5.46 -52.05
CA SER A 327 -23.98 6.43 -52.68
C SER A 327 -24.73 7.71 -53.13
N GLY A 328 -25.71 8.13 -52.36
CA GLY A 328 -26.64 9.22 -52.60
C GLY A 328 -27.65 9.26 -51.46
N GLU A 329 -27.72 10.40 -50.79
CA GLU A 329 -28.93 10.90 -50.11
C GLU A 329 -29.42 10.16 -48.86
N GLU A 330 -28.63 10.18 -47.78
CA GLU A 330 -29.20 10.51 -46.46
C GLU A 330 -28.36 11.63 -45.82
N SER A 331 -29.03 12.74 -45.55
CA SER A 331 -28.53 14.06 -45.19
C SER A 331 -27.55 14.08 -44.00
N LEU A 332 -26.25 14.11 -44.29
CA LEU A 332 -25.32 15.02 -43.62
C LEU A 332 -24.81 15.96 -44.71
N THR A 333 -25.33 17.17 -44.73
CA THR A 333 -24.82 18.27 -45.57
C THR A 333 -23.29 18.30 -45.52
N PRO A 334 -22.57 18.51 -46.66
CA PRO A 334 -21.17 18.89 -46.58
C PRO A 334 -21.06 20.02 -45.56
N PRO A 335 -20.04 20.07 -44.69
CA PRO A 335 -20.01 21.04 -43.60
C PRO A 335 -20.16 22.45 -44.18
N SER A 336 -21.38 22.99 -44.11
CA SER A 336 -21.71 24.34 -44.55
C SER A 336 -21.20 25.26 -43.47
N LEU A 337 -19.88 25.44 -43.46
CA LEU A 337 -19.21 26.31 -42.53
C LEU A 337 -19.53 27.75 -42.96
N PRO A 338 -20.02 28.61 -42.07
CA PRO A 338 -20.35 29.99 -42.40
C PRO A 338 -19.05 30.77 -42.70
N GLY A 339 -18.63 30.75 -43.96
CA GLY A 339 -17.60 31.66 -44.47
C GLY A 339 -18.20 33.04 -44.66
N LYS A 340 -17.67 34.05 -43.95
CA LYS A 340 -17.95 35.46 -44.24
C LYS A 340 -17.36 35.80 -45.62
N GLY A 341 -18.18 35.66 -46.66
CA GLY A 341 -17.92 36.18 -48.01
C GLY A 341 -16.95 35.35 -48.84
N GLY A 342 -17.48 34.67 -49.87
CA GLY A 342 -16.71 34.11 -50.98
C GLY A 342 -16.29 32.64 -50.84
N GLY A 343 -17.23 31.70 -51.03
CA GLY A 343 -17.00 30.36 -51.59
C GLY A 343 -15.95 29.39 -51.01
N GLY A 344 -15.17 29.74 -49.98
CA GLY A 344 -14.07 28.93 -49.43
C GLY A 344 -14.28 28.45 -47.98
N LEU A 345 -13.56 27.39 -47.58
CA LEU A 345 -13.52 26.87 -46.20
C LEU A 345 -12.91 27.85 -45.17
N GLY A 346 -12.34 28.97 -45.61
CA GLY A 346 -11.83 30.02 -44.72
C GLY A 346 -10.48 29.73 -44.04
N PHE A 347 -9.74 28.70 -44.48
CA PHE A 347 -8.36 28.45 -44.05
C PHE A 347 -7.37 29.33 -44.81
N ALA A 348 -6.29 29.76 -44.15
CA ALA A 348 -5.21 30.52 -44.79
C ALA A 348 -4.36 29.61 -45.72
N PRO A 349 -3.69 30.15 -46.76
CA PRO A 349 -2.97 29.35 -47.77
C PRO A 349 -1.91 28.37 -47.25
N GLY A 350 -1.36 28.59 -46.04
CA GLY A 350 -0.37 27.71 -45.41
C GLY A 350 -0.95 26.59 -44.54
N GLN A 351 -2.25 26.62 -44.23
CA GLN A 351 -2.88 25.64 -43.35
C GLN A 351 -3.20 24.36 -44.13
N ARG A 352 -2.60 23.24 -43.72
CA ARG A 352 -2.62 21.99 -44.50
C ARG A 352 -2.83 20.74 -43.65
N TYR A 353 -2.43 20.78 -42.39
CA TYR A 353 -2.18 19.55 -41.65
C TYR A 353 -3.11 19.33 -40.45
N LEU A 354 -3.21 18.05 -40.06
CA LEU A 354 -3.93 17.58 -38.89
C LEU A 354 -2.96 17.30 -37.74
N ARG A 355 -3.38 17.64 -36.51
CA ARG A 355 -2.69 17.33 -35.25
C ARG A 355 -3.63 16.62 -34.29
N GLY A 356 -3.48 15.31 -34.13
CA GLY A 356 -4.26 14.51 -33.19
C GLY A 356 -3.54 14.36 -31.85
N LEU A 357 -4.20 14.70 -30.75
CA LEU A 357 -3.66 14.61 -29.38
C LEU A 357 -4.57 13.74 -28.53
N PHE A 358 -4.29 12.43 -28.55
CA PHE A 358 -5.12 11.43 -27.90
C PHE A 358 -4.62 11.10 -26.49
N SER A 359 -5.56 10.84 -25.59
CA SER A 359 -5.33 10.22 -24.29
C SER A 359 -5.55 8.70 -24.32
N GLY A 360 -6.26 8.19 -25.33
CA GLY A 360 -6.58 6.78 -25.51
C GLY A 360 -5.95 6.16 -26.75
N GLY A 361 -4.97 5.28 -26.56
CA GLY A 361 -4.22 4.69 -27.66
C GLY A 361 -5.02 3.87 -28.68
N THR A 362 -6.10 3.20 -28.28
CA THR A 362 -6.92 2.46 -29.27
C THR A 362 -7.74 3.41 -30.14
N LEU A 363 -8.19 4.54 -29.59
CA LEU A 363 -8.88 5.58 -30.35
C LEU A 363 -7.93 6.25 -31.35
N ALA A 364 -6.68 6.53 -30.92
CA ALA A 364 -5.62 7.02 -31.79
C ALA A 364 -5.32 6.02 -32.93
N TYR A 365 -5.28 4.73 -32.62
CA TYR A 365 -5.01 3.67 -33.59
C TYR A 365 -6.14 3.53 -34.63
N GLU A 366 -7.40 3.58 -34.20
CA GLU A 366 -8.55 3.61 -35.11
C GLU A 366 -8.56 4.88 -35.97
N ALA A 367 -8.21 6.04 -35.39
CA ALA A 367 -8.15 7.30 -36.12
C ALA A 367 -7.11 7.24 -37.25
N GLN A 368 -5.92 6.68 -36.99
CA GLN A 368 -4.92 6.44 -38.03
C GLN A 368 -5.43 5.51 -39.14
N TYR A 369 -6.25 4.50 -38.80
CA TYR A 369 -6.79 3.56 -39.78
C TYR A 369 -7.82 4.21 -40.69
N LEU A 370 -8.77 4.94 -40.12
CA LEU A 370 -9.84 5.63 -40.85
C LEU A 370 -9.32 6.78 -41.72
N LEU A 371 -8.26 7.48 -41.28
CA LEU A 371 -7.68 8.58 -42.05
C LEU A 371 -6.96 8.13 -43.33
N ARG A 372 -6.66 6.83 -43.51
CA ARG A 372 -6.07 6.30 -44.74
C ARG A 372 -6.98 6.44 -45.96
N ASP A 373 -8.28 6.58 -45.74
CA ASP A 373 -9.26 6.82 -46.80
C ASP A 373 -9.16 8.24 -47.37
N TYR A 374 -8.52 9.17 -46.65
CA TYR A 374 -8.46 10.60 -46.97
C TYR A 374 -7.02 11.13 -47.15
N LEU A 375 -6.06 10.55 -46.43
CA LEU A 375 -4.69 11.05 -46.35
C LEU A 375 -3.71 9.97 -46.80
N PRO A 376 -2.66 10.33 -47.56
CA PRO A 376 -1.64 9.38 -47.99
C PRO A 376 -0.81 8.84 -46.83
N ARG A 377 -0.65 9.63 -45.76
CA ARG A 377 0.21 9.34 -44.62
C ARG A 377 -0.20 10.12 -43.38
N VAL A 378 -0.04 9.49 -42.21
CA VAL A 378 -0.15 10.12 -40.90
C VAL A 378 1.00 9.63 -40.03
N TRP A 379 1.84 10.55 -39.54
CA TRP A 379 2.91 10.24 -38.59
C TRP A 379 2.33 9.95 -37.21
N ALA A 380 2.92 9.00 -36.49
CA ALA A 380 2.52 8.73 -35.12
C ALA A 380 3.67 8.21 -34.25
N ASN A 381 3.57 8.41 -32.94
CA ASN A 381 4.50 7.80 -31.98
C ASN A 381 4.25 6.29 -31.81
N ALA A 382 2.99 5.87 -31.90
CA ALA A 382 2.55 4.47 -31.97
C ALA A 382 1.85 4.17 -33.31
N PRO A 383 2.60 4.03 -34.43
CA PRO A 383 2.00 3.95 -35.76
C PRO A 383 1.47 2.55 -36.12
N LEU A 384 0.40 2.50 -36.92
CA LEU A 384 -0.07 1.26 -37.58
C LEU A 384 1.00 0.62 -38.47
N ASN A 385 1.77 1.45 -39.18
CA ASN A 385 2.87 1.03 -40.03
C ASN A 385 4.17 1.59 -39.46
N LYS A 386 5.15 0.72 -39.17
CA LYS A 386 6.42 1.12 -38.55
C LYS A 386 7.17 2.21 -39.33
N ALA A 387 6.98 2.30 -40.65
CA ALA A 387 7.57 3.35 -41.48
C ALA A 387 7.02 4.77 -41.21
N ASP A 388 5.85 4.87 -40.56
CA ASP A 388 5.19 6.14 -40.24
C ASP A 388 5.49 6.59 -38.79
N ARG A 389 6.56 6.05 -38.19
CA ARG A 389 6.98 6.43 -36.84
C ARG A 389 7.58 7.83 -36.85
N ILE A 390 7.02 8.72 -36.04
CA ILE A 390 7.54 10.08 -35.92
C ILE A 390 8.94 10.08 -35.26
N PRO A 391 9.91 10.87 -35.76
CA PRO A 391 11.27 10.89 -35.19
C PRO A 391 11.33 11.45 -33.77
N ASN A 392 10.48 12.43 -33.45
CA ASN A 392 10.38 13.04 -32.13
C ASN A 392 8.93 13.31 -31.79
N SER A 393 8.37 12.56 -30.83
CA SER A 393 6.97 12.67 -30.42
C SER A 393 6.62 14.06 -29.83
N LEU A 394 7.64 14.84 -29.40
CA LEU A 394 7.48 16.21 -28.93
C LEU A 394 7.45 17.26 -30.06
N VAL A 395 7.56 16.88 -31.33
CA VAL A 395 7.45 17.83 -32.46
C VAL A 395 6.65 17.18 -33.58
N SER A 396 5.44 17.67 -33.83
CA SER A 396 4.57 17.16 -34.90
C SER A 396 5.14 17.50 -36.29
N GLN A 397 4.87 16.63 -37.28
CA GLN A 397 5.31 16.76 -38.66
C GLN A 397 4.15 16.42 -39.61
N GLU A 398 3.82 17.31 -40.56
CA GLU A 398 2.72 17.09 -41.51
C GLU A 398 1.45 16.58 -40.80
N HIS A 399 0.67 15.64 -41.32
CA HIS A 399 -0.39 15.02 -40.53
C HIS A 399 0.21 14.14 -39.42
N THR A 400 -0.10 14.43 -38.16
CA THR A 400 0.43 13.70 -37.00
C THR A 400 -0.69 13.30 -36.04
N ILE A 401 -0.61 12.10 -35.47
CA ILE A 401 -1.38 11.65 -34.30
C ILE A 401 -0.40 11.23 -33.20
N ILE A 402 -0.52 11.85 -32.03
CA ILE A 402 0.24 11.50 -30.83
C ILE A 402 -0.71 10.84 -29.82
N ASP A 403 -0.36 9.64 -29.40
CA ASP A 403 -0.91 9.01 -28.21
C ASP A 403 -0.12 9.47 -26.99
N LEU A 404 -0.70 10.38 -26.22
CA LEU A 404 -0.08 10.93 -25.01
C LEU A 404 -0.17 9.96 -23.82
N GLY A 405 -0.90 8.84 -23.96
CA GLY A 405 -0.99 7.79 -22.93
C GLY A 405 0.20 6.84 -22.91
N GLU A 406 1.03 6.83 -23.96
CA GLU A 406 2.23 5.99 -24.05
C GLU A 406 3.28 6.35 -22.98
N ASP A 407 4.09 5.35 -22.61
CA ASP A 407 5.11 5.43 -21.53
C ASP A 407 6.00 6.68 -21.62
N GLU A 408 6.38 7.08 -22.84
CA GLU A 408 7.24 8.25 -23.07
C GLU A 408 6.69 9.57 -22.50
N PHE A 409 5.39 9.62 -22.20
CA PHE A 409 4.71 10.79 -21.64
C PHE A 409 4.22 10.62 -20.19
N THR A 410 4.15 9.39 -19.69
CA THR A 410 3.53 9.05 -18.40
C THR A 410 4.54 8.66 -17.31
N VAL A 411 5.82 8.44 -17.65
CA VAL A 411 6.88 8.28 -16.64
C VAL A 411 6.97 9.51 -15.75
N GLY A 412 6.68 9.34 -14.46
CA GLY A 412 6.69 10.41 -13.46
C GLY A 412 5.55 11.43 -13.57
N ARG A 413 4.50 11.13 -14.36
CA ARG A 413 3.32 11.99 -14.55
C ARG A 413 2.03 11.18 -14.46
N LEU A 414 0.91 11.83 -14.21
CA LEU A 414 -0.40 11.18 -14.33
C LEU A 414 -0.72 10.89 -15.80
N HIS A 415 -1.44 9.79 -16.02
CA HIS A 415 -1.98 9.45 -17.33
C HIS A 415 -2.86 10.61 -17.86
N PRO A 416 -2.86 10.95 -19.16
CA PRO A 416 -3.61 12.09 -19.69
C PRO A 416 -5.13 12.02 -19.58
N MET A 417 -5.68 10.85 -19.20
CA MET A 417 -7.10 10.72 -18.85
C MET A 417 -7.41 11.25 -17.44
N MET A 418 -6.41 11.34 -16.56
CA MET A 418 -6.53 11.89 -15.21
C MET A 418 -6.08 13.34 -15.12
N ASP A 419 -5.16 13.77 -15.97
CA ASP A 419 -4.56 15.11 -15.96
C ASP A 419 -4.40 15.66 -17.38
N ASN A 420 -4.90 16.87 -17.63
CA ASN A 420 -4.86 17.47 -18.97
C ASN A 420 -3.66 18.40 -19.20
N GLN A 421 -2.72 18.57 -18.28
CA GLN A 421 -1.71 19.63 -18.40
C GLN A 421 -0.84 19.48 -19.64
N LEU A 422 -0.31 18.27 -19.87
CA LEU A 422 0.49 17.99 -21.06
C LEU A 422 -0.35 18.17 -22.33
N ARG A 423 -1.61 17.73 -22.30
CA ARG A 423 -2.55 17.85 -23.43
C ARG A 423 -2.82 19.32 -23.77
N ILE A 424 -3.06 20.16 -22.77
CA ILE A 424 -3.32 21.60 -22.93
C ILE A 424 -2.08 22.31 -23.47
N ARG A 425 -0.90 22.02 -22.91
CA ARG A 425 0.37 22.57 -23.41
C ARG A 425 0.56 22.22 -24.88
N ARG A 426 0.34 20.95 -25.22
CA ARG A 426 0.50 20.46 -26.58
C ARG A 426 -0.55 21.05 -27.53
N LEU A 427 -1.81 21.14 -27.11
CA LEU A 427 -2.87 21.76 -27.88
C LEU A 427 -2.51 23.20 -28.27
N LEU A 428 -2.00 23.99 -27.32
CA LEU A 428 -1.58 25.36 -27.59
C LEU A 428 -0.35 25.41 -28.52
N GLN A 429 0.63 24.53 -28.32
CA GLN A 429 1.78 24.38 -29.23
C GLN A 429 1.35 24.08 -30.67
N GLU A 430 0.40 23.15 -30.87
CA GLU A 430 -0.10 22.80 -32.20
C GLU A 430 -0.93 23.92 -32.83
N ALA A 431 -1.63 24.72 -32.03
CA ALA A 431 -2.41 25.86 -32.50
C ALA A 431 -1.53 27.04 -32.97
N ASP A 432 -0.35 27.20 -32.37
CA ASP A 432 0.64 28.22 -32.72
C ASP A 432 1.36 27.91 -34.05
N ASP A 433 1.40 26.64 -34.48
CA ASP A 433 1.92 26.24 -35.78
C ASP A 433 1.03 26.81 -36.93
N PRO A 434 1.58 27.64 -37.84
CA PRO A 434 0.82 28.23 -38.93
C PRO A 434 0.33 27.21 -39.96
N GLU A 435 0.89 26.00 -40.02
CA GLU A 435 0.48 24.94 -40.95
C GLU A 435 -0.69 24.09 -40.43
N THR A 436 -1.04 24.20 -39.15
CA THR A 436 -2.14 23.43 -38.54
C THR A 436 -3.49 23.95 -39.00
N ALA A 437 -4.31 23.07 -39.59
CA ALA A 437 -5.69 23.34 -39.98
C ALA A 437 -6.68 22.73 -38.98
N VAL A 438 -6.44 21.48 -38.56
CA VAL A 438 -7.36 20.69 -37.74
C VAL A 438 -6.63 20.09 -36.55
N ILE A 439 -7.18 20.30 -35.34
CA ILE A 439 -6.75 19.59 -34.12
C ILE A 439 -7.82 18.56 -33.74
N LEU A 440 -7.40 17.32 -33.52
CA LEU A 440 -8.26 16.20 -33.13
C LEU A 440 -7.97 15.77 -31.69
N LEU A 441 -9.02 15.69 -30.87
CA LEU A 441 -8.94 15.35 -29.45
C LEU A 441 -9.88 14.20 -29.09
N ASP A 442 -9.56 13.46 -28.03
CA ASP A 442 -10.49 12.56 -27.34
C ASP A 442 -10.73 13.03 -25.90
N VAL A 443 -11.93 12.82 -25.40
CA VAL A 443 -12.29 13.07 -24.00
C VAL A 443 -12.98 11.83 -23.48
N VAL A 444 -12.25 11.04 -22.71
CA VAL A 444 -12.73 9.78 -22.15
C VAL A 444 -13.24 10.01 -20.74
N LEU A 445 -14.51 9.71 -20.49
CA LEU A 445 -15.20 9.87 -19.21
C LEU A 445 -15.23 8.54 -18.43
N GLY A 446 -15.92 8.55 -17.28
CA GLY A 446 -16.11 7.40 -16.42
C GLY A 446 -15.30 7.46 -15.13
N TYR A 447 -15.44 6.43 -14.30
CA TYR A 447 -14.64 6.25 -13.09
C TYR A 447 -13.15 6.22 -13.42
N GLY A 448 -12.34 6.76 -12.52
CA GLY A 448 -10.88 6.85 -12.67
C GLY A 448 -10.40 8.00 -13.56
N ALA A 449 -11.22 8.51 -14.49
CA ALA A 449 -10.86 9.65 -15.33
C ALA A 449 -11.01 11.00 -14.59
N HIS A 450 -10.53 12.08 -15.22
CA HIS A 450 -10.65 13.44 -14.69
C HIS A 450 -12.13 13.79 -14.38
N PRO A 451 -12.45 14.48 -13.27
CA PRO A 451 -13.84 14.73 -12.85
C PRO A 451 -14.57 15.77 -13.72
N ASN A 452 -13.85 16.65 -14.42
CA ASN A 452 -14.44 17.63 -15.36
C ASN A 452 -13.47 18.01 -16.50
N PRO A 453 -13.15 17.11 -17.43
CA PRO A 453 -12.12 17.37 -18.45
C PRO A 453 -12.46 18.53 -19.39
N ALA A 454 -13.74 18.70 -19.75
CA ALA A 454 -14.17 19.83 -20.59
C ALA A 454 -13.98 21.19 -19.92
N GLY A 455 -14.04 21.25 -18.59
CA GLY A 455 -13.79 22.47 -17.83
C GLY A 455 -12.36 23.01 -17.98
N GLU A 456 -11.38 22.14 -18.24
CA GLU A 456 -9.98 22.52 -18.46
C GLU A 456 -9.64 22.65 -19.94
N LEU A 457 -10.08 21.69 -20.76
CA LEU A 457 -9.83 21.68 -22.21
C LEU A 457 -10.60 22.80 -22.93
N GLY A 458 -11.82 23.10 -22.51
CA GLY A 458 -12.66 24.13 -23.13
C GLY A 458 -11.99 25.51 -23.20
N PRO A 459 -11.51 26.09 -22.07
CA PRO A 459 -10.76 27.34 -22.09
C PRO A 459 -9.51 27.30 -23.00
N ALA A 460 -8.78 26.19 -23.01
CA ALA A 460 -7.60 26.03 -23.87
C ALA A 460 -7.98 26.00 -25.38
N ILE A 461 -9.07 25.31 -25.73
CA ILE A 461 -9.61 25.28 -27.10
C ILE A 461 -10.03 26.69 -27.54
N ALA A 462 -10.77 27.41 -26.71
CA ALA A 462 -11.20 28.77 -27.02
C ALA A 462 -9.99 29.69 -27.23
N LYS A 463 -8.98 29.61 -26.34
CA LYS A 463 -7.73 30.36 -26.47
C LYS A 463 -6.99 30.04 -27.76
N ALA A 464 -6.85 28.76 -28.11
CA ALA A 464 -6.21 28.31 -29.35
C ALA A 464 -6.91 28.86 -30.61
N LYS A 465 -8.24 28.78 -30.65
CA LYS A 465 -9.01 29.30 -31.79
C LYS A 465 -8.92 30.83 -31.89
N THR A 466 -9.00 31.55 -30.78
CA THR A 466 -8.81 33.01 -30.77
C THR A 466 -7.41 33.41 -31.21
N ALA A 467 -6.36 32.70 -30.76
CA ALA A 467 -4.98 32.98 -31.17
C ALA A 467 -4.79 32.77 -32.69
N ALA A 468 -5.38 31.72 -33.26
CA ALA A 468 -5.38 31.50 -34.70
C ALA A 468 -6.14 32.60 -35.46
N GLU A 469 -7.32 33.00 -34.98
CA GLU A 469 -8.12 34.08 -35.59
C GLU A 469 -7.39 35.43 -35.57
N VAL A 470 -6.75 35.79 -34.46
CA VAL A 470 -5.90 36.98 -34.34
C VAL A 470 -4.73 36.95 -35.33
N ALA A 471 -4.20 35.76 -35.62
CA ALA A 471 -3.17 35.54 -36.63
C ALA A 471 -3.70 35.47 -38.08
N GLY A 472 -5.00 35.74 -38.32
CA GLY A 472 -5.62 35.66 -39.65
C GLY A 472 -5.79 34.24 -40.18
N ARG A 473 -5.71 33.23 -39.30
CA ARG A 473 -5.87 31.80 -39.61
C ARG A 473 -7.20 31.30 -39.07
N ARG A 474 -7.65 30.16 -39.58
CA ARG A 474 -8.82 29.44 -39.04
C ARG A 474 -8.37 28.12 -38.42
N LEU A 475 -8.67 27.88 -37.15
CA LEU A 475 -8.38 26.60 -36.51
C LEU A 475 -9.66 25.81 -36.26
N GLU A 476 -9.74 24.61 -36.84
CA GLU A 476 -10.82 23.67 -36.53
C GLU A 476 -10.40 22.72 -35.40
N VAL A 477 -11.28 22.51 -34.42
CA VAL A 477 -11.03 21.59 -33.32
C VAL A 477 -12.18 20.60 -33.28
N VAL A 478 -11.85 19.33 -33.43
CA VAL A 478 -12.81 18.21 -33.46
C VAL A 478 -12.51 17.28 -32.27
N ALA A 479 -13.53 16.83 -31.57
CA ALA A 479 -13.36 16.00 -30.39
C ALA A 479 -14.35 14.83 -30.33
N VAL A 480 -13.85 13.65 -29.98
CA VAL A 480 -14.68 12.51 -29.55
C VAL A 480 -14.88 12.57 -28.04
N VAL A 481 -16.11 12.39 -27.56
CA VAL A 481 -16.39 12.21 -26.12
C VAL A 481 -16.88 10.78 -25.88
N VAL A 482 -16.06 9.99 -25.20
CA VAL A 482 -16.34 8.59 -24.88
C VAL A 482 -16.96 8.52 -23.49
N GLY A 483 -18.25 8.22 -23.40
CA GLY A 483 -18.94 8.06 -22.13
C GLY A 483 -20.43 7.76 -22.23
N THR A 484 -21.10 7.66 -21.09
CA THR A 484 -22.55 7.40 -20.97
C THR A 484 -23.25 8.53 -20.21
N ASP A 485 -24.57 8.58 -20.32
CA ASP A 485 -25.42 9.48 -19.52
C ASP A 485 -25.39 9.15 -18.01
N GLU A 486 -24.93 7.95 -17.63
CA GLU A 486 -24.74 7.55 -16.24
C GLU A 486 -23.33 7.85 -15.68
N ASP A 487 -22.40 8.36 -16.50
CA ASP A 487 -21.05 8.68 -16.05
C ASP A 487 -21.03 9.85 -15.04
N PRO A 488 -20.15 9.80 -14.01
CA PRO A 488 -20.05 10.84 -12.98
C PRO A 488 -19.86 12.27 -13.52
N GLN A 489 -19.22 12.42 -14.68
CA GLN A 489 -18.88 13.71 -15.28
C GLN A 489 -20.04 14.41 -16.02
N ASN A 490 -21.20 13.74 -16.17
CA ASN A 490 -22.33 14.19 -16.98
C ASN A 490 -21.96 14.41 -18.46
N LEU A 491 -22.14 13.37 -19.29
CA LEU A 491 -21.79 13.36 -20.71
C LEU A 491 -22.28 14.59 -21.47
N GLU A 492 -23.57 14.94 -21.35
CA GLU A 492 -24.12 16.09 -22.06
C GLU A 492 -23.50 17.42 -21.60
N GLY A 493 -23.21 17.53 -20.29
CA GLY A 493 -22.54 18.69 -19.71
C GLY A 493 -21.14 18.89 -20.30
N GLN A 494 -20.38 17.81 -20.47
CA GLN A 494 -19.06 17.85 -21.11
C GLN A 494 -19.16 18.28 -22.57
N ILE A 495 -20.07 17.66 -23.35
CA ILE A 495 -20.29 17.99 -24.77
C ILE A 495 -20.69 19.46 -24.94
N ARG A 496 -21.63 19.97 -24.12
CA ARG A 496 -22.06 21.37 -24.18
C ARG A 496 -20.90 22.34 -23.92
N GLN A 497 -20.03 22.05 -22.97
CA GLN A 497 -18.87 22.91 -22.66
C GLN A 497 -17.88 22.96 -23.82
N LEU A 498 -17.53 21.81 -24.41
CA LEU A 498 -16.63 21.74 -25.56
C LEU A 498 -17.21 22.45 -26.80
N ARG A 499 -18.50 22.26 -27.07
CA ARG A 499 -19.19 22.96 -28.18
C ARG A 499 -19.22 24.48 -27.96
N ARG A 500 -19.45 24.96 -26.73
CA ARG A 500 -19.38 26.39 -26.39
C ARG A 500 -17.97 26.97 -26.58
N ALA A 501 -16.92 26.18 -26.35
CA ALA A 501 -15.54 26.57 -26.65
C ALA A 501 -15.22 26.59 -28.16
N GLY A 502 -16.16 26.15 -29.01
CA GLY A 502 -16.02 26.16 -30.46
C GLY A 502 -15.50 24.86 -31.06
N ALA A 503 -15.47 23.75 -30.32
CA ALA A 503 -15.15 22.43 -30.89
C ALA A 503 -16.38 21.77 -31.54
N TRP A 504 -16.16 21.01 -32.61
CA TRP A 504 -17.14 20.06 -33.14
C TRP A 504 -17.02 18.74 -32.37
N VAL A 505 -18.14 18.21 -31.88
CA VAL A 505 -18.12 17.11 -30.91
C VAL A 505 -19.16 16.06 -31.24
N ASP A 506 -18.74 14.80 -31.26
CA ASP A 506 -19.59 13.61 -31.34
C ASP A 506 -19.11 12.53 -30.33
N THR A 507 -19.91 11.48 -30.16
CA THR A 507 -19.61 10.32 -29.30
C THR A 507 -19.05 9.12 -30.07
N SER A 508 -19.18 9.12 -31.41
CA SER A 508 -18.55 8.14 -32.30
C SER A 508 -17.16 8.62 -32.72
N ASN A 509 -16.14 7.83 -32.39
CA ASN A 509 -14.78 8.10 -32.87
C ASN A 509 -14.73 8.06 -34.40
N GLU A 510 -15.45 7.12 -35.01
CA GLU A 510 -15.56 7.03 -36.47
C GLU A 510 -16.17 8.30 -37.09
N ALA A 511 -17.26 8.83 -36.53
CA ALA A 511 -17.89 10.05 -37.03
C ALA A 511 -16.96 11.27 -36.96
N VAL A 512 -16.24 11.42 -35.83
CA VAL A 512 -15.28 12.52 -35.62
C VAL A 512 -14.12 12.44 -36.60
N VAL A 513 -13.51 11.26 -36.74
CA VAL A 513 -12.35 11.08 -37.62
C VAL A 513 -12.75 11.26 -39.08
N ARG A 514 -13.90 10.72 -39.52
CA ARG A 514 -14.38 10.92 -40.89
C ARG A 514 -14.77 12.38 -41.16
N HIS A 515 -15.27 13.11 -40.17
CA HIS A 515 -15.52 14.55 -40.30
C HIS A 515 -14.19 15.31 -40.51
N ALA A 516 -13.15 15.01 -39.73
CA ALA A 516 -11.82 15.57 -39.91
C ALA A 516 -11.23 15.22 -41.28
N GLY A 517 -11.35 13.96 -41.72
CA GLY A 517 -10.88 13.49 -43.02
C GLY A 517 -11.51 14.25 -44.18
N ARG A 518 -12.84 14.40 -44.20
CA ARG A 518 -13.56 15.18 -45.23
C ARG A 518 -13.12 16.65 -45.29
N LEU A 519 -12.87 17.28 -44.13
CA LEU A 519 -12.39 18.66 -44.08
C LEU A 519 -10.98 18.81 -44.70
N LEU A 520 -10.12 17.83 -44.49
CA LEU A 520 -8.76 17.83 -45.04
C LEU A 520 -8.74 17.51 -46.54
N ASP A 521 -9.56 16.57 -46.97
CA ASP A 521 -9.72 16.20 -48.38
C ASP A 521 -10.15 17.42 -49.20
N GLU A 522 -11.19 18.13 -48.74
CA GLU A 522 -11.66 19.36 -49.38
C GLU A 522 -10.62 20.50 -49.32
N LEU A 523 -9.81 20.59 -48.25
CA LEU A 523 -8.71 21.54 -48.13
C LEU A 523 -7.58 21.26 -49.14
N HIS A 524 -7.26 19.99 -49.39
CA HIS A 524 -6.21 19.57 -50.33
C HIS A 524 -6.65 19.67 -51.79
N GLU A 525 -7.89 19.28 -52.11
CA GLU A 525 -8.46 19.43 -53.46
C GLU A 525 -8.43 20.90 -53.92
N ARG A 526 -8.76 21.83 -53.02
CA ARG A 526 -8.84 23.27 -53.32
C ARG A 526 -7.48 23.98 -53.36
N SER A 527 -6.44 23.42 -52.75
CA SER A 527 -5.08 23.99 -52.73
C SER A 527 -4.20 23.53 -53.91
N GLY A 528 -4.79 22.89 -54.92
CA GLY A 528 -4.10 22.44 -56.13
C GLY A 528 -3.16 21.25 -55.93
N HIS A 529 -3.15 20.68 -54.73
CA HIS A 529 -2.42 19.45 -54.41
C HIS A 529 -3.29 18.26 -54.80
N GLN A 530 -3.24 17.86 -56.07
CA GLN A 530 -3.77 16.56 -56.48
C GLN A 530 -2.93 15.46 -55.85
N PHE A 531 -3.42 14.87 -54.76
CA PHE A 531 -3.13 13.47 -54.54
C PHE A 531 -3.79 12.73 -55.70
N THR A 532 -3.00 12.01 -56.49
CA THR A 532 -3.57 11.04 -57.44
C THR A 532 -4.54 10.20 -56.63
N THR A 533 -5.81 10.17 -57.06
CA THR A 533 -6.84 9.31 -56.51
C THR A 533 -6.18 7.95 -56.26
N LEU A 534 -6.00 7.61 -54.97
CA LEU A 534 -5.53 6.28 -54.61
C LEU A 534 -6.51 5.35 -55.30
N GLU A 535 -6.04 4.58 -56.29
CA GLU A 535 -6.87 3.52 -56.86
C GLU A 535 -7.44 2.74 -55.67
N PRO A 536 -8.77 2.48 -55.64
CA PRO A 536 -9.35 1.69 -54.57
C PRO A 536 -8.56 0.39 -54.52
N ARG A 537 -7.70 0.24 -53.49
CA ARG A 537 -6.82 -0.92 -53.41
C ARG A 537 -7.74 -2.13 -53.44
N PRO A 538 -7.57 -3.05 -54.42
CA PRO A 538 -8.47 -4.17 -54.55
C PRO A 538 -8.47 -4.93 -53.22
N ARG A 539 -9.68 -5.18 -52.68
CA ARG A 539 -9.89 -6.12 -51.59
C ARG A 539 -9.34 -7.48 -52.05
N ARG A 540 -8.05 -7.75 -51.81
CA ARG A 540 -7.47 -9.06 -52.05
C ARG A 540 -8.11 -10.03 -51.06
N LEU A 541 -9.10 -10.77 -51.53
CA LEU A 541 -9.52 -12.04 -50.95
C LEU A 541 -8.27 -12.92 -50.87
N LEU A 542 -7.75 -13.14 -49.66
CA LEU A 542 -6.83 -14.24 -49.41
C LEU A 542 -7.64 -15.53 -49.62
N SER A 543 -7.51 -16.14 -50.80
CA SER A 543 -7.97 -17.50 -51.02
C SER A 543 -7.08 -18.44 -50.21
N THR A 544 -7.49 -18.82 -49.01
CA THR A 544 -6.83 -19.88 -48.25
C THR A 544 -7.50 -21.21 -48.57
N SER A 545 -7.10 -21.81 -49.69
CA SER A 545 -7.14 -23.26 -49.83
C SER A 545 -5.87 -23.83 -49.20
N SER A 546 -5.91 -24.11 -47.90
CA SER A 546 -4.89 -24.96 -47.27
C SER A 546 -5.58 -26.05 -46.48
N ARG A 547 -5.23 -27.29 -46.82
CA ARG A 547 -5.82 -28.50 -46.28
C ARG A 547 -5.45 -28.62 -44.81
N PHE A 548 -6.46 -28.86 -43.99
CA PHE A 548 -6.33 -29.26 -42.60
C PHE A 548 -5.36 -30.44 -42.46
N THR A 549 -4.31 -30.27 -41.66
CA THR A 549 -3.62 -31.39 -41.04
C THR A 549 -3.82 -31.25 -39.53
N ASN A 550 -4.48 -32.25 -38.98
CA ASN A 550 -4.87 -32.31 -37.58
C ASN A 550 -3.62 -32.73 -36.77
N SER A 551 -2.89 -31.79 -36.18
CA SER A 551 -1.89 -32.13 -35.16
C SER A 551 -2.53 -32.03 -33.78
N GLN A 552 -2.75 -33.18 -33.16
CA GLN A 552 -3.21 -33.29 -31.77
C GLN A 552 -2.23 -32.55 -30.85
N ALA A 553 -2.66 -31.40 -30.32
CA ALA A 553 -2.02 -30.78 -29.18
C ALA A 553 -2.47 -31.55 -27.93
N THR A 554 -1.49 -32.14 -27.25
CA THR A 554 -1.63 -32.82 -25.96
C THR A 554 -2.28 -31.90 -24.93
N SER A 555 -3.41 -32.34 -24.39
CA SER A 555 -4.15 -31.65 -23.34
C SER A 555 -3.40 -31.71 -22.00
N SER A 556 -2.67 -30.66 -21.64
CA SER A 556 -2.46 -30.34 -20.23
C SER A 556 -3.76 -29.76 -19.71
N GLN A 557 -4.44 -30.46 -18.79
CA GLN A 557 -5.66 -29.99 -18.15
C GLN A 557 -5.41 -28.68 -17.40
N SER A 558 -5.65 -27.54 -18.06
CA SER A 558 -5.81 -26.25 -17.40
C SER A 558 -7.18 -26.24 -16.73
N THR A 559 -7.20 -25.98 -15.42
CA THR A 559 -8.41 -25.72 -14.64
C THR A 559 -9.00 -24.40 -15.12
N SER A 560 -9.91 -24.44 -16.09
CA SER A 560 -10.61 -23.24 -16.56
C SER A 560 -11.31 -22.54 -15.39
N PRO A 561 -11.27 -21.20 -15.27
CA PRO A 561 -11.99 -20.49 -14.23
C PRO A 561 -13.49 -20.84 -14.26
N GLN A 562 -14.11 -20.97 -13.08
CA GLN A 562 -15.52 -21.38 -13.01
C GLN A 562 -16.46 -20.21 -13.35
N PRO A 563 -17.56 -20.45 -14.10
CA PRO A 563 -18.54 -19.40 -14.42
C PRO A 563 -19.18 -18.72 -13.20
N SER A 564 -19.18 -19.38 -12.03
CA SER A 564 -19.65 -18.81 -10.76
C SER A 564 -18.91 -17.52 -10.37
N LEU A 565 -17.65 -17.34 -10.83
CA LEU A 565 -16.89 -16.10 -10.67
C LEU A 565 -17.66 -14.86 -11.13
N LEU A 566 -18.40 -14.99 -12.23
CA LEU A 566 -19.07 -13.87 -12.89
C LEU A 566 -20.43 -13.53 -12.27
N ARG A 567 -20.96 -14.38 -11.38
CA ARG A 567 -22.31 -14.25 -10.80
C ARG A 567 -22.33 -13.79 -9.36
N GLU A 568 -21.22 -13.89 -8.65
CA GLU A 568 -21.14 -13.44 -7.26
C GLU A 568 -21.01 -11.91 -7.16
N PRO A 569 -21.52 -11.29 -6.08
CA PRO A 569 -21.33 -9.86 -5.84
C PRO A 569 -19.85 -9.47 -5.88
N PHE A 570 -19.54 -8.40 -6.60
CA PHE A 570 -18.17 -7.94 -6.72
C PHE A 570 -17.69 -7.27 -5.42
N ALA A 571 -16.56 -7.72 -4.91
CA ALA A 571 -15.84 -7.09 -3.80
C ALA A 571 -14.33 -7.21 -4.05
N ALA A 572 -13.56 -6.20 -3.63
CA ALA A 572 -12.14 -6.16 -3.92
C ALA A 572 -11.26 -5.59 -2.81
N ILE A 573 -10.01 -6.00 -2.82
CA ILE A 573 -8.92 -5.33 -2.10
C ILE A 573 -8.21 -4.44 -3.11
N ASN A 574 -7.95 -3.19 -2.76
CA ASN A 574 -7.24 -2.25 -3.63
C ASN A 574 -5.83 -1.97 -3.08
N VAL A 575 -4.84 -1.98 -3.97
CA VAL A 575 -3.43 -1.69 -3.67
C VAL A 575 -2.92 -0.69 -4.71
N GLY A 576 -2.41 0.45 -4.26
CA GLY A 576 -2.01 1.56 -5.13
C GLY A 576 -2.97 2.73 -4.99
N LEU A 577 -3.44 3.26 -6.13
CA LEU A 577 -4.30 4.45 -6.21
C LEU A 577 -5.57 4.33 -5.37
N GLU A 578 -5.69 5.16 -4.32
CA GLU A 578 -6.85 5.13 -3.41
C GLU A 578 -8.17 5.44 -4.14
N SER A 579 -8.13 6.28 -5.17
CA SER A 579 -9.29 6.59 -6.00
C SER A 579 -9.95 5.36 -6.62
N PHE A 580 -9.22 4.26 -6.84
CA PHE A 580 -9.81 3.02 -7.35
C PHE A 580 -10.71 2.36 -6.30
N ALA A 581 -10.34 2.38 -5.02
CA ALA A 581 -11.21 1.89 -3.94
C ALA A 581 -12.46 2.77 -3.80
N GLU A 582 -12.30 4.09 -3.87
CA GLU A 582 -13.41 5.06 -3.82
C GLU A 582 -14.39 4.84 -4.98
N ASN A 583 -13.86 4.62 -6.20
CA ASN A 583 -14.66 4.36 -7.39
C ASN A 583 -15.46 3.05 -7.28
N LEU A 584 -14.90 2.01 -6.65
CA LEU A 584 -15.64 0.77 -6.39
C LEU A 584 -16.79 1.00 -5.40
N ILE A 585 -16.52 1.73 -4.31
CA ILE A 585 -17.52 2.06 -3.30
C ILE A 585 -18.63 2.94 -3.88
N ALA A 586 -18.29 3.92 -4.72
CA ALA A 586 -19.25 4.78 -5.43
C ALA A 586 -20.14 3.98 -6.40
N GLN A 587 -19.68 2.81 -6.86
CA GLN A 587 -20.46 1.88 -7.68
C GLN A 587 -21.29 0.88 -6.85
N GLY A 588 -21.19 0.92 -5.52
CA GLY A 588 -21.88 -0.01 -4.61
C GLY A 588 -21.12 -1.31 -4.32
N ALA A 589 -19.85 -1.42 -4.71
CA ALA A 589 -19.02 -2.59 -4.45
C ALA A 589 -18.20 -2.41 -3.16
N PRO A 590 -18.23 -3.37 -2.21
CA PRO A 590 -17.35 -3.34 -1.05
C PRO A 590 -15.87 -3.36 -1.46
N ALA A 591 -15.09 -2.42 -0.92
CA ALA A 591 -13.66 -2.35 -1.17
C ALA A 591 -12.88 -2.01 0.11
N ILE A 592 -11.67 -2.56 0.23
CA ILE A 592 -10.70 -2.18 1.26
C ILE A 592 -9.44 -1.64 0.60
N GLN A 593 -9.04 -0.44 1.01
CA GLN A 593 -7.75 0.15 0.65
C GLN A 593 -6.64 -0.40 1.55
N VAL A 594 -5.59 -0.95 0.94
CA VAL A 594 -4.36 -1.33 1.66
C VAL A 594 -3.41 -0.12 1.69
N ASP A 595 -2.92 0.26 2.87
CA ASP A 595 -1.80 1.21 3.02
C ASP A 595 -0.47 0.50 2.69
N TRP A 596 -0.36 0.08 1.43
CA TRP A 596 0.81 -0.63 0.93
C TRP A 596 1.96 0.33 0.71
N ARG A 597 3.16 -0.12 1.08
CA ARG A 597 4.42 0.60 0.84
C ARG A 597 5.43 -0.35 0.21
N PRO A 598 6.40 0.17 -0.55
CA PRO A 598 7.53 -0.64 -0.99
C PRO A 598 8.19 -1.34 0.20
N PRO A 599 8.51 -2.64 0.08
CA PRO A 599 9.18 -3.38 1.14
C PRO A 599 10.48 -2.69 1.57
N ALA A 600 10.84 -2.82 2.85
CA ALA A 600 12.01 -2.16 3.45
C ALA A 600 12.11 -0.66 3.14
N ARG A 601 10.96 0.01 2.94
CA ARG A 601 10.85 1.43 2.55
C ARG A 601 11.58 1.78 1.25
N GLY A 602 11.76 0.79 0.36
CA GLY A 602 12.46 0.96 -0.92
C GLY A 602 13.99 0.88 -0.82
N ASN A 603 14.54 0.41 0.31
CA ASN A 603 15.97 0.11 0.41
C ASN A 603 16.27 -1.19 -0.35
N GLU A 604 16.87 -1.07 -1.54
CA GLU A 604 17.15 -2.21 -2.43
C GLU A 604 18.01 -3.29 -1.76
N GLU A 605 19.00 -2.92 -0.95
CA GLU A 605 19.86 -3.89 -0.25
C GLU A 605 19.06 -4.75 0.73
N LEU A 606 18.11 -4.15 1.46
CA LEU A 606 17.24 -4.88 2.38
C LEU A 606 16.17 -5.69 1.65
N MET A 607 15.66 -5.20 0.52
CA MET A 607 14.69 -5.92 -0.30
C MET A 607 15.28 -7.21 -0.90
N LEU A 608 16.57 -7.22 -1.24
CA LEU A 608 17.26 -8.43 -1.73
C LEU A 608 17.33 -9.53 -0.66
N LEU A 609 17.33 -9.16 0.62
CA LEU A 609 17.30 -10.11 1.74
C LEU A 609 15.90 -10.71 1.97
N GLU A 610 14.87 -10.21 1.28
CA GLU A 610 13.46 -10.63 1.40
C GLU A 610 12.98 -11.54 0.27
N GLU A 611 13.72 -11.67 -0.84
CA GLU A 611 13.34 -12.57 -1.94
C GLU A 611 13.20 -14.02 -1.44
N PRO A 612 12.21 -14.78 -1.95
CA PRO A 612 11.97 -16.15 -1.48
C PRO A 612 13.26 -16.96 -1.63
N LEU A 613 13.74 -17.39 -0.47
CA LEU A 613 14.97 -18.14 -0.19
C LEU A 613 15.01 -19.48 -0.95
N THR A 614 15.06 -19.38 -2.27
CA THR A 614 15.00 -20.50 -3.20
C THR A 614 16.43 -20.96 -3.46
N GLY A 615 17.04 -21.58 -2.44
CA GLY A 615 18.39 -22.10 -2.62
C GLY A 615 19.03 -22.90 -1.48
N LYS A 616 18.58 -22.82 -0.21
CA LYS A 616 19.24 -23.53 0.91
C LYS A 616 18.30 -23.99 2.03
N THR A 617 18.82 -24.93 2.83
CA THR A 617 18.21 -25.98 3.68
C THR A 617 17.31 -25.59 4.86
N ILE A 618 17.08 -24.30 5.13
CA ILE A 618 16.41 -23.85 6.38
C ILE A 618 15.02 -23.33 6.08
N ASP A 619 14.02 -24.05 6.60
CA ASP A 619 12.62 -23.67 6.56
C ASP A 619 12.31 -22.68 7.70
N ILE A 620 12.41 -21.38 7.40
CA ILE A 620 12.17 -20.30 8.38
C ILE A 620 10.75 -20.35 8.92
N GLU A 621 9.75 -20.64 8.09
CA GLU A 621 8.35 -20.69 8.53
C GLU A 621 8.14 -21.81 9.56
N ARG A 622 8.76 -22.98 9.33
CA ARG A 622 8.76 -24.06 10.31
C ARG A 622 9.52 -23.71 11.59
N ALA A 623 10.68 -23.06 11.48
CA ALA A 623 11.47 -22.64 12.63
C ALA A 623 10.70 -21.61 13.48
N ASN A 624 10.09 -20.61 12.85
CA ASN A 624 9.25 -19.61 13.50
C ASN A 624 8.00 -20.23 14.14
N LYS A 625 7.32 -21.14 13.43
CA LYS A 625 6.20 -21.89 13.99
C LYS A 625 6.61 -22.65 15.26
N THR A 626 7.75 -23.33 15.22
CA THR A 626 8.27 -24.06 16.39
C THR A 626 8.57 -23.12 17.56
N ALA A 627 9.25 -21.99 17.29
CA ALA A 627 9.60 -21.01 18.31
C ALA A 627 8.35 -20.40 18.97
N VAL A 628 7.37 -19.94 18.18
CA VAL A 628 6.16 -19.31 18.71
C VAL A 628 5.23 -20.30 19.41
N GLU A 629 5.16 -21.56 18.95
CA GLU A 629 4.40 -22.61 19.63
C GLU A 629 4.95 -22.87 21.04
N ARG A 630 6.28 -22.98 21.20
CA ARG A 630 6.91 -23.11 22.53
C ARG A 630 6.62 -21.91 23.43
N MET A 631 6.67 -20.69 22.89
CA MET A 631 6.31 -19.49 23.65
C MET A 631 4.88 -19.59 24.22
N MET A 632 3.91 -19.98 23.37
CA MET A 632 2.50 -20.09 23.77
C MET A 632 2.21 -21.26 24.71
N GLU A 633 2.92 -22.39 24.56
CA GLU A 633 2.71 -23.63 25.35
C GLU A 633 3.27 -23.54 26.76
N SER A 634 4.20 -22.62 26.98
CA SER A 634 4.80 -22.33 28.28
C SER A 634 3.71 -22.11 29.33
N ARG A 635 3.87 -22.76 30.48
CA ARG A 635 2.99 -22.65 31.64
C ARG A 635 3.77 -22.07 32.83
N PRO A 636 3.96 -20.74 32.86
CA PRO A 636 4.63 -20.05 33.96
C PRO A 636 3.81 -20.14 35.24
N VAL A 637 4.42 -20.68 36.30
CA VAL A 637 3.85 -20.77 37.64
C VAL A 637 4.78 -20.07 38.62
N LEU A 638 4.24 -19.18 39.46
CA LEU A 638 4.97 -18.67 40.62
C LEU A 638 5.11 -19.78 41.64
N VAL A 639 6.35 -20.25 41.85
CA VAL A 639 6.66 -21.37 42.75
C VAL A 639 7.29 -20.94 44.07
N GLY A 640 7.67 -19.67 44.20
CA GLY A 640 8.26 -19.16 45.43
C GLY A 640 8.97 -17.83 45.23
N LEU A 641 9.61 -17.35 46.30
CA LEU A 641 10.52 -16.21 46.28
C LEU A 641 11.85 -16.64 46.91
N GLY A 642 12.95 -15.99 46.50
CA GLY A 642 14.27 -16.21 47.07
C GLY A 642 15.11 -14.93 47.06
N ARG A 643 16.23 -14.93 47.78
CA ARG A 643 17.24 -13.88 47.67
C ARG A 643 17.92 -14.00 46.30
N ALA A 644 18.13 -12.87 45.63
CA ALA A 644 18.71 -12.81 44.29
C ALA A 644 20.01 -13.63 44.19
N ARG A 645 20.94 -13.46 45.14
CA ARG A 645 22.21 -14.23 45.20
C ARG A 645 22.01 -15.74 45.19
N ASP A 646 20.97 -16.21 45.87
CA ASP A 646 20.81 -17.64 46.15
C ASP A 646 20.07 -18.36 45.01
N VAL A 647 19.29 -17.64 44.20
CA VAL A 647 18.41 -18.25 43.18
C VAL A 647 18.66 -17.79 41.76
N ILE A 648 19.20 -16.59 41.53
CA ILE A 648 19.51 -16.12 40.18
C ILE A 648 20.81 -16.79 39.68
N PRO A 649 20.80 -17.51 38.54
CA PRO A 649 21.97 -18.19 38.01
C PRO A 649 23.14 -17.24 37.77
N GLY A 650 24.30 -17.54 38.34
CA GLY A 650 25.52 -16.75 38.14
C GLY A 650 25.59 -15.42 38.88
N MET A 651 24.59 -15.09 39.72
CA MET A 651 24.62 -13.89 40.56
C MET A 651 25.73 -13.99 41.60
N ARG A 652 26.56 -12.94 41.70
CA ARG A 652 27.66 -12.84 42.68
C ARG A 652 27.41 -11.73 43.69
N GLU A 653 28.14 -11.76 44.80
CA GLU A 653 28.03 -10.74 45.85
C GLU A 653 28.47 -9.34 45.39
N ASP A 654 29.41 -9.25 44.45
CA ASP A 654 29.93 -8.01 43.86
C ASP A 654 29.15 -7.55 42.61
N MET A 655 28.05 -8.23 42.25
CA MET A 655 27.31 -7.97 41.02
C MET A 655 26.00 -7.23 41.28
N LEU A 656 25.69 -6.25 40.43
CA LEU A 656 24.38 -5.65 40.30
C LEU A 656 23.84 -5.92 38.90
N LEU A 657 22.62 -6.46 38.81
CA LEU A 657 21.96 -6.58 37.52
C LEU A 657 21.32 -5.27 37.13
N HIS A 658 21.08 -5.04 35.83
CA HIS A 658 20.34 -3.89 35.32
C HIS A 658 19.44 -4.25 34.14
N ALA A 659 18.44 -3.41 33.85
CA ALA A 659 17.63 -3.56 32.66
C ALA A 659 18.39 -3.23 31.36
N GLY A 660 17.92 -3.77 30.23
CA GLY A 660 18.41 -3.48 28.89
C GLY A 660 19.65 -4.27 28.47
N PRO A 661 20.18 -4.00 27.25
CA PRO A 661 21.42 -4.60 26.77
C PRO A 661 22.64 -4.15 27.60
N PRO A 662 23.81 -4.81 27.46
CA PRO A 662 25.04 -4.45 28.18
C PRO A 662 25.37 -2.96 28.09
N VAL A 663 25.63 -2.33 29.24
CA VAL A 663 26.00 -0.92 29.31
C VAL A 663 27.04 -0.68 30.41
N ALA A 664 28.09 0.07 30.07
CA ALA A 664 29.09 0.48 31.05
C ALA A 664 28.57 1.62 31.92
N TRP A 665 29.10 1.77 33.14
CA TRP A 665 28.71 2.80 34.11
C TRP A 665 28.68 4.21 33.50
N GLU A 666 29.67 4.54 32.67
CA GLU A 666 29.83 5.85 32.03
C GLU A 666 28.72 6.14 31.02
N ARG A 667 28.06 5.10 30.50
CA ARG A 667 26.95 5.20 29.56
C ARG A 667 25.57 4.99 30.21
N MET A 668 25.50 4.56 31.47
CA MET A 668 24.23 4.43 32.19
C MET A 668 23.54 5.78 32.32
N CYS A 669 22.22 5.82 32.08
CA CYS A 669 21.44 7.03 32.22
C CYS A 669 21.24 7.42 33.70
N GLY A 670 20.73 8.64 33.95
CA GLY A 670 20.52 9.15 35.31
C GLY A 670 19.72 8.19 36.20
N PRO A 671 18.53 7.71 35.80
CA PRO A 671 17.77 6.73 36.57
C PRO A 671 18.53 5.45 36.92
N GLN A 672 19.29 4.87 35.99
CA GLN A 672 20.09 3.68 36.27
C GLN A 672 21.19 3.97 37.29
N ARG A 673 21.91 5.08 37.13
CA ARG A 673 22.95 5.48 38.10
C ARG A 673 22.38 5.69 39.49
N GLY A 674 21.24 6.39 39.59
CA GLY A 674 20.53 6.58 40.86
C GLY A 674 20.10 5.26 41.51
N ALA A 675 19.60 4.32 40.71
CA ALA A 675 19.21 3.00 41.19
C ALA A 675 20.41 2.16 41.66
N VAL A 676 21.55 2.21 40.94
CA VAL A 676 22.80 1.54 41.35
C VAL A 676 23.31 2.09 42.67
N VAL A 677 23.35 3.42 42.82
CA VAL A 677 23.78 4.07 44.07
C VAL A 677 22.85 3.69 45.21
N GLY A 678 21.54 3.74 45.00
CA GLY A 678 20.57 3.32 46.02
C GLY A 678 20.70 1.84 46.39
N ALA A 679 20.98 0.96 45.44
CA ALA A 679 21.24 -0.46 45.70
C ALA A 679 22.50 -0.66 46.54
N LEU A 680 23.61 0.06 46.25
CA LEU A 680 24.83 -0.03 47.06
C LEU A 680 24.64 0.52 48.49
N ILE A 681 23.80 1.54 48.66
CA ILE A 681 23.41 2.04 49.98
C ILE A 681 22.56 1.00 50.72
N PHE A 682 21.61 0.39 50.01
CA PHE A 682 20.76 -0.66 50.57
C PHE A 682 21.58 -1.89 51.01
N GLU A 683 22.56 -2.33 50.22
CA GLU A 683 23.50 -3.42 50.55
C GLU A 683 24.51 -3.03 51.65
N GLY A 684 24.50 -1.78 52.13
CA GLY A 684 25.41 -1.30 53.17
C GLY A 684 26.86 -1.12 52.69
N LYS A 685 27.10 -1.14 51.37
CA LYS A 685 28.44 -0.99 50.78
C LYS A 685 28.85 0.47 50.63
N ALA A 686 27.90 1.38 50.47
CA ALA A 686 28.14 2.81 50.33
C ALA A 686 27.24 3.62 51.27
N ALA A 687 27.74 4.75 51.79
CA ALA A 687 26.94 5.66 52.61
C ALA A 687 26.21 6.74 51.78
N ASN A 688 26.73 7.03 50.59
CA ASN A 688 26.26 8.09 49.71
C ASN A 688 26.80 7.90 48.29
N TRP A 689 26.45 8.82 47.40
CA TRP A 689 26.85 8.81 45.99
C TRP A 689 28.38 8.74 45.80
N ALA A 690 29.15 9.57 46.50
CA ALA A 690 30.61 9.62 46.34
C ALA A 690 31.29 8.31 46.76
N ALA A 691 30.81 7.68 47.85
CA ALA A 691 31.28 6.36 48.27
C ALA A 691 30.92 5.27 47.25
N ALA A 692 29.72 5.31 46.68
CA ALA A 692 29.30 4.38 45.64
C ALA A 692 30.15 4.51 44.37
N GLU A 693 30.40 5.74 43.89
CA GLU A 693 31.28 6.00 42.76
C GLU A 693 32.71 5.53 42.99
N ALA A 694 33.24 5.70 44.21
CA ALA A 694 34.59 5.21 44.55
C ALA A 694 34.71 3.68 44.43
N LEU A 695 33.67 2.93 44.84
CA LEU A 695 33.64 1.47 44.67
C LEU A 695 33.60 1.06 43.20
N ILE A 696 32.78 1.75 42.40
CA ILE A 696 32.62 1.49 40.98
C ILE A 696 33.92 1.80 40.23
N ALA A 697 34.53 2.96 40.50
CA ALA A 697 35.79 3.38 39.90
C ALA A 697 36.97 2.44 40.28
N ALA A 698 36.89 1.82 41.46
CA ALA A 698 37.86 0.80 41.89
C ALA A 698 37.62 -0.60 41.28
N GLY A 699 36.60 -0.77 40.44
CA GLY A 699 36.26 -2.06 39.82
C GLY A 699 35.70 -3.09 40.79
N GLN A 700 35.16 -2.66 41.94
CA GLN A 700 34.62 -3.55 42.98
C GLN A 700 33.12 -3.89 42.80
N VAL A 701 32.51 -3.39 41.72
CA VAL A 701 31.11 -3.64 41.37
C VAL A 701 31.04 -4.04 39.90
N ALA A 702 30.46 -5.21 39.63
CA ALA A 702 30.19 -5.68 38.28
C ALA A 702 28.74 -5.38 37.87
N PHE A 703 28.53 -5.02 36.61
CA PHE A 703 27.21 -4.75 36.02
C PHE A 703 26.90 -5.77 34.94
N GLU A 704 25.75 -6.43 35.03
CA GLU A 704 25.28 -7.39 34.02
C GLU A 704 23.80 -7.16 33.68
N PRO A 705 23.39 -7.34 32.42
CA PRO A 705 21.98 -7.37 32.05
C PRO A 705 21.20 -8.45 32.79
N CYS A 706 20.02 -8.10 33.31
CA CYS A 706 19.06 -9.06 33.86
C CYS A 706 18.80 -10.24 32.89
N HIS A 707 18.68 -9.94 31.59
CA HIS A 707 18.41 -10.94 30.55
C HIS A 707 19.47 -12.03 30.41
N HIS A 708 20.74 -11.78 30.81
CA HIS A 708 21.81 -12.79 30.81
C HIS A 708 21.64 -13.81 31.95
N HIS A 709 20.94 -13.42 33.00
CA HIS A 709 20.78 -14.21 34.23
C HIS A 709 19.35 -14.75 34.38
N ARG A 710 18.60 -14.86 33.28
CA ARG A 710 17.17 -15.24 33.27
C ARG A 710 16.32 -14.34 34.18
N ALA A 711 16.74 -13.10 34.38
CA ALA A 711 16.01 -12.12 35.16
C ALA A 711 15.43 -11.03 34.24
N VAL A 712 14.48 -10.27 34.77
CA VAL A 712 13.95 -9.06 34.16
C VAL A 712 13.64 -8.03 35.25
N GLY A 713 14.01 -6.78 35.02
CA GLY A 713 13.79 -5.66 35.93
C GLY A 713 12.98 -4.53 35.27
N PRO A 714 11.91 -4.00 35.92
CA PRO A 714 11.19 -2.86 35.40
C PRO A 714 12.03 -1.57 35.52
N MET A 715 11.90 -0.66 34.55
CA MET A 715 12.57 0.65 34.55
C MET A 715 14.10 0.52 34.69
N ALA A 716 14.76 1.15 35.67
CA ALA A 716 16.21 0.97 35.85
C ALA A 716 16.62 -0.51 36.02
N GLY A 717 15.70 -1.34 36.53
CA GLY A 717 15.83 -2.78 36.60
C GLY A 717 16.97 -3.27 37.48
N VAL A 718 17.43 -2.45 38.43
CA VAL A 718 18.55 -2.82 39.30
C VAL A 718 18.11 -3.92 40.27
N ILE A 719 18.84 -5.03 40.28
CA ILE A 719 18.68 -6.13 41.23
C ILE A 719 20.01 -6.36 41.94
N SER A 720 20.01 -6.24 43.27
CA SER A 720 21.19 -6.47 44.10
C SER A 720 21.12 -7.83 44.82
N PRO A 721 22.25 -8.39 45.29
CA PRO A 721 22.34 -9.75 45.83
C PRO A 721 21.34 -10.05 46.96
N SER A 722 21.08 -9.08 47.83
CA SER A 722 20.20 -9.25 48.99
C SER A 722 18.73 -9.06 48.66
N MET A 723 18.36 -8.48 47.51
CA MET A 723 16.96 -8.26 47.16
C MET A 723 16.20 -9.59 47.01
N TRP A 724 14.92 -9.59 47.37
CA TRP A 724 14.01 -10.68 47.04
C TRP A 724 13.59 -10.64 45.59
N VAL A 725 13.49 -11.83 44.99
CA VAL A 725 12.97 -12.03 43.64
C VAL A 725 11.89 -13.12 43.63
N TYR A 726 10.88 -12.92 42.80
CA TYR A 726 9.92 -13.96 42.42
C TYR A 726 10.62 -15.05 41.60
N ILE A 727 10.25 -16.30 41.83
CA ILE A 727 10.72 -17.46 41.08
C ILE A 727 9.55 -17.98 40.25
N ILE A 728 9.58 -17.71 38.95
CA ILE A 728 8.61 -18.24 38.00
C ILE A 728 9.22 -19.45 37.31
N GLU A 729 8.54 -20.59 37.39
CA GLU A 729 8.93 -21.82 36.70
C GLU A 729 7.95 -22.10 35.57
N ASP A 730 8.47 -22.28 34.36
CA ASP A 730 7.69 -22.84 33.27
C ASP A 730 7.56 -24.35 33.45
N LYS A 731 6.38 -24.81 33.83
CA LYS A 731 6.08 -26.23 34.05
C LYS A 731 6.09 -27.06 32.76
N THR A 732 6.10 -26.43 31.59
CA THR A 732 6.15 -27.12 30.29
C THR A 732 7.59 -27.42 29.88
N HIS A 733 8.48 -26.42 29.94
CA HIS A 733 9.86 -26.55 29.45
C HIS A 733 10.92 -26.66 30.55
N GLY A 734 10.55 -26.46 31.82
CA GLY A 734 11.40 -26.67 33.01
C GLY A 734 12.34 -25.51 33.36
N GLN A 735 12.32 -24.43 32.58
CA GLN A 735 13.13 -23.23 32.82
C GLN A 735 12.52 -22.29 33.86
N ARG A 736 13.36 -21.44 34.46
CA ARG A 736 12.97 -20.45 35.46
C ARG A 736 13.40 -19.05 35.07
N ALA A 737 12.60 -18.07 35.46
CA ALA A 737 12.97 -16.66 35.39
C ALA A 737 12.62 -15.92 36.68
N TYR A 738 13.25 -14.75 36.83
CA TYR A 738 13.24 -14.00 38.07
C TYR A 738 12.92 -12.53 37.86
N SER A 739 12.26 -11.90 38.82
CA SER A 739 12.10 -10.45 38.87
C SER A 739 11.99 -10.00 40.32
N ASN A 740 12.53 -8.83 40.65
CA ASN A 740 12.51 -8.28 42.01
C ASN A 740 11.10 -7.89 42.47
N LEU A 741 10.95 -7.51 43.74
CA LEU A 741 9.68 -7.00 44.26
C LEU A 741 9.41 -5.57 43.77
N ASN A 742 8.14 -5.25 43.49
CA ASN A 742 7.75 -3.91 43.09
C ASN A 742 7.67 -2.96 44.30
N GLU A 743 8.19 -1.75 44.14
CA GLU A 743 8.30 -0.76 45.21
C GLU A 743 7.11 0.21 45.30
N GLY A 744 6.19 0.18 44.34
CA GLY A 744 5.11 1.17 44.26
C GLY A 744 5.25 2.20 43.14
N TYR A 745 4.38 3.20 43.23
CA TYR A 745 4.43 4.43 42.42
C TYR A 745 5.25 5.53 43.10
N GLY A 746 5.57 6.57 42.34
CA GLY A 746 6.22 7.78 42.83
C GLY A 746 7.75 7.68 42.85
N LYS A 747 8.36 8.15 43.95
CA LYS A 747 9.81 8.10 44.17
C LYS A 747 10.19 6.70 44.66
N VAL A 748 10.77 5.91 43.77
CA VAL A 748 11.17 4.51 44.00
C VAL A 748 12.50 4.22 43.30
N LEU A 749 13.23 3.19 43.74
CA LEU A 749 14.55 2.82 43.23
C LEU A 749 14.54 2.50 41.75
N ARG A 750 13.53 1.76 41.27
CA ARG A 750 13.39 1.46 39.84
C ARG A 750 13.27 2.72 38.97
N MET A 751 12.85 3.85 39.53
CA MET A 751 12.81 5.15 38.85
C MET A 751 14.06 6.01 39.10
N GLY A 752 15.09 5.45 39.74
CA GLY A 752 16.36 6.10 40.06
C GLY A 752 16.35 6.94 41.34
N ALA A 753 15.29 6.86 42.16
CA ALA A 753 15.27 7.55 43.45
C ALA A 753 15.99 6.72 44.53
N TYR A 754 16.75 7.37 45.42
CA TYR A 754 17.55 6.67 46.45
C TYR A 754 17.55 7.43 47.80
N GLY A 755 16.52 8.23 48.04
CA GLY A 755 16.34 8.97 49.30
C GLY A 755 16.11 8.04 50.51
N PRO A 756 16.20 8.56 51.74
CA PRO A 756 16.02 7.76 52.96
C PRO A 756 14.69 7.01 53.02
N ASP A 757 13.61 7.60 52.50
CA ASP A 757 12.28 7.00 52.38
C ASP A 757 12.25 5.82 51.41
N VAL A 758 12.97 5.92 50.29
CA VAL A 758 13.13 4.84 49.32
C VAL A 758 13.91 3.68 49.93
N ILE A 759 15.05 3.96 50.57
CA ILE A 759 15.87 2.93 51.22
C ILE A 759 15.11 2.26 52.38
N ALA A 760 14.35 3.03 53.17
CA ALA A 760 13.50 2.48 54.23
C ALA A 760 12.43 1.54 53.67
N ARG A 761 11.79 1.91 52.55
CA ARG A 761 10.83 1.03 51.86
C ARG A 761 11.49 -0.24 51.32
N LEU A 762 12.68 -0.12 50.72
CA LEU A 762 13.44 -1.30 50.28
C LEU A 762 13.76 -2.23 51.45
N ARG A 763 14.20 -1.70 52.60
CA ARG A 763 14.43 -2.51 53.81
C ARG A 763 13.15 -3.18 54.29
N TRP A 764 12.03 -2.47 54.35
CA TRP A 764 10.74 -3.06 54.71
C TRP A 764 10.32 -4.18 53.74
N LEU A 765 10.46 -3.96 52.43
CA LEU A 765 10.22 -5.01 51.42
C LEU A 765 11.14 -6.21 51.64
N ASN A 766 12.35 -5.96 52.13
CA ASN A 766 13.39 -6.97 52.24
C ASN A 766 13.40 -7.79 53.53
N GLU A 767 13.02 -7.15 54.63
CA GLU A 767 13.08 -7.69 56.00
C GLU A 767 11.69 -8.10 56.50
N THR A 768 10.63 -7.44 56.03
CA THR A 768 9.25 -7.71 56.44
C THR A 768 8.45 -8.41 55.34
N ALA A 769 8.21 -7.73 54.21
CA ALA A 769 7.28 -8.24 53.20
C ALA A 769 7.83 -9.48 52.47
N GLY A 770 9.11 -9.46 52.07
CA GLY A 770 9.75 -10.51 51.29
C GLY A 770 9.69 -11.91 51.95
N PRO A 771 10.14 -12.07 53.21
CA PRO A 771 10.03 -13.36 53.90
C PRO A 771 8.59 -13.87 54.04
N ILE A 772 7.63 -12.97 54.27
CA ILE A 772 6.20 -13.32 54.40
C ILE A 772 5.62 -13.73 53.05
N LEU A 773 5.93 -13.00 51.98
CA LEU A 773 5.53 -13.35 50.62
C LEU A 773 6.17 -14.66 50.15
N ALA A 774 7.41 -14.93 50.56
CA ALA A 774 8.08 -16.21 50.30
C ALA A 774 7.35 -17.37 50.99
N ALA A 775 7.01 -17.21 52.28
CA ALA A 775 6.23 -18.20 53.01
C ALA A 775 4.83 -18.39 52.40
N ALA A 776 4.16 -17.29 52.04
CA ALA A 776 2.83 -17.32 51.43
C ALA A 776 2.83 -18.01 50.05
N ALA A 777 3.84 -17.74 49.22
CA ALA A 777 4.00 -18.40 47.93
C ALA A 777 4.33 -19.90 48.10
N ALA A 778 5.18 -20.26 49.06
CA ALA A 778 5.52 -21.65 49.35
C ALA A 778 4.33 -22.45 49.91
N ALA A 779 3.42 -21.80 50.65
CA ALA A 779 2.18 -22.39 51.16
C ALA A 779 1.05 -22.42 50.12
N SER A 780 1.22 -21.77 48.96
CA SER A 780 0.28 -21.85 47.86
C SER A 780 0.54 -23.10 47.01
N ASP A 781 -0.47 -23.57 46.27
CA ASP A 781 -0.32 -24.65 45.27
C ASP A 781 0.43 -24.17 43.99
N GLY A 782 1.07 -23.00 44.06
CA GLY A 782 1.62 -22.25 42.94
C GLY A 782 0.57 -21.37 42.25
N VAL A 783 0.98 -20.19 41.78
CA VAL A 783 0.09 -19.28 41.05
C VAL A 783 0.32 -19.43 39.56
N ASP A 784 -0.68 -19.94 38.82
CA ASP A 784 -0.63 -20.05 37.36
C ASP A 784 -0.71 -18.66 36.72
N MET A 785 0.45 -18.12 36.35
CA MET A 785 0.56 -16.75 35.85
C MET A 785 -0.06 -16.62 34.46
N ARG A 786 -0.06 -17.68 33.64
CA ARG A 786 -0.71 -17.65 32.32
C ARG A 786 -2.22 -17.53 32.48
N ALA A 787 -2.82 -18.31 33.36
CA ALA A 787 -4.25 -18.23 33.64
C ALA A 787 -4.63 -16.85 34.20
N LEU A 788 -3.83 -16.33 35.15
CA LEU A 788 -4.05 -15.01 35.74
C LEU A 788 -3.99 -13.88 34.69
N ILE A 789 -2.97 -13.90 33.81
CA ILE A 789 -2.84 -12.92 32.73
C ILE A 789 -4.02 -13.01 31.77
N ALA A 790 -4.40 -14.23 31.34
CA ALA A 790 -5.52 -14.43 30.44
C ALA A 790 -6.84 -13.86 31.00
N GLU A 791 -7.13 -14.12 32.28
CA GLU A 791 -8.31 -13.56 32.96
C GLU A 791 -8.22 -12.03 33.07
N ALA A 792 -7.04 -11.48 33.41
CA ALA A 792 -6.84 -10.04 33.50
C ALA A 792 -7.07 -9.31 32.16
N LEU A 793 -6.63 -9.89 31.05
CA LEU A 793 -6.89 -9.36 29.70
C LEU A 793 -8.39 -9.27 29.41
N HIS A 794 -9.20 -10.20 29.91
CA HIS A 794 -10.67 -10.15 29.77
C HIS A 794 -11.32 -9.14 30.72
N MET A 795 -10.59 -8.66 31.72
CA MET A 795 -11.03 -7.68 32.71
C MET A 795 -10.50 -6.26 32.46
N GLY A 796 -9.98 -6.01 31.27
CA GLY A 796 -9.58 -4.66 30.84
C GLY A 796 -8.17 -4.25 31.24
N ASP A 797 -7.30 -5.19 31.56
CA ASP A 797 -5.85 -4.99 31.67
C ASP A 797 -5.15 -5.30 30.34
N GLU A 798 -3.94 -4.78 30.16
CA GLU A 798 -3.04 -5.18 29.06
C GLU A 798 -1.76 -5.86 29.56
N GLY A 799 -1.48 -5.86 30.87
CA GLY A 799 -0.41 -6.65 31.47
C GLY A 799 0.95 -5.94 31.59
N HIS A 800 1.05 -4.65 31.23
CA HIS A 800 2.29 -3.87 31.29
C HIS A 800 2.11 -2.57 32.10
N ASN A 801 1.31 -1.62 31.63
CA ASN A 801 0.99 -0.38 32.33
C ASN A 801 -0.28 -0.48 33.18
N ARG A 802 -1.30 -1.19 32.67
CA ARG A 802 -2.55 -1.41 33.37
C ARG A 802 -2.62 -2.86 33.84
N ASN A 803 -2.47 -3.02 35.14
CA ASN A 803 -2.44 -4.28 35.88
C ASN A 803 -3.44 -4.28 37.05
N LYS A 804 -4.56 -3.57 36.91
CA LYS A 804 -5.52 -3.39 38.02
C LYS A 804 -6.26 -4.69 38.31
N ALA A 805 -6.78 -5.35 37.28
CA ALA A 805 -7.45 -6.63 37.43
C ALA A 805 -6.47 -7.72 37.88
N ALA A 806 -5.32 -7.82 37.21
CA ALA A 806 -4.25 -8.76 37.56
C ALA A 806 -3.82 -8.62 39.03
N SER A 807 -3.71 -7.39 39.54
CA SER A 807 -3.34 -7.16 40.95
C SER A 807 -4.41 -7.64 41.93
N LEU A 808 -5.69 -7.44 41.62
CA LEU A 808 -6.79 -7.94 42.46
C LEU A 808 -6.87 -9.47 42.44
N LEU A 809 -6.66 -10.10 41.27
CA LEU A 809 -6.59 -11.55 41.13
C LEU A 809 -5.41 -12.13 41.91
N PHE A 810 -4.24 -11.49 41.80
CA PHE A 810 -3.04 -11.90 42.53
C PHE A 810 -3.21 -11.77 44.05
N LEU A 811 -3.82 -10.66 44.49
CA LEU A 811 -4.15 -10.43 45.90
C LEU A 811 -5.13 -11.49 46.42
N LYS A 812 -6.20 -11.78 45.68
CA LYS A 812 -7.18 -12.83 46.03
C LYS A 812 -6.51 -14.18 46.29
N VAL A 813 -5.50 -14.55 45.49
CA VAL A 813 -4.79 -15.82 45.63
C VAL A 813 -3.86 -15.81 46.84
N LEU A 814 -3.10 -14.73 47.05
CA LEU A 814 -2.06 -14.71 48.09
C LEU A 814 -2.54 -14.27 49.48
N SER A 815 -3.60 -13.45 49.58
CA SER A 815 -4.05 -12.89 50.86
C SER A 815 -4.31 -13.95 51.94
N PRO A 816 -4.98 -15.09 51.68
CA PRO A 816 -5.18 -16.11 52.71
C PRO A 816 -3.86 -16.63 53.29
N GLN A 817 -2.87 -16.85 52.43
CA GLN A 817 -1.55 -17.37 52.83
C GLN A 817 -0.71 -16.30 53.53
N ILE A 818 -0.81 -15.03 53.12
CA ILE A 818 -0.19 -13.90 53.82
C ILE A 818 -0.75 -13.77 55.23
N ILE A 819 -2.07 -13.85 55.39
CA ILE A 819 -2.74 -13.77 56.69
C ILE A 819 -2.32 -14.93 57.60
N ALA A 820 -2.13 -16.13 57.04
CA ALA A 820 -1.64 -17.29 57.79
C ALA A 820 -0.16 -17.20 58.18
N ALA A 821 0.66 -16.49 57.41
CA ALA A 821 2.12 -16.46 57.57
C ALA A 821 2.64 -15.44 58.59
N CYS A 822 1.82 -14.50 59.07
CA CYS A 822 2.26 -13.46 60.01
C CYS A 822 1.14 -12.92 60.92
N ALA A 823 1.50 -12.00 61.83
CA ALA A 823 0.52 -11.32 62.67
C ALA A 823 -0.47 -10.48 61.83
N ALA A 824 -1.71 -10.34 62.32
CA ALA A 824 -2.80 -9.69 61.60
C ALA A 824 -2.48 -8.23 61.18
N THR A 825 -1.74 -7.48 62.00
CA THR A 825 -1.33 -6.11 61.68
C THR A 825 -0.36 -6.05 60.51
N THR A 826 0.65 -6.93 60.49
CA THR A 826 1.62 -7.04 59.39
C THR A 826 0.95 -7.56 58.11
N ALA A 827 0.04 -8.54 58.23
CA ALA A 827 -0.73 -9.03 57.08
C ALA A 827 -1.57 -7.92 56.45
N ALA A 828 -2.27 -7.12 57.28
CA ALA A 828 -3.06 -5.99 56.81
C ALA A 828 -2.19 -4.91 56.14
N GLU A 829 -0.97 -4.68 56.63
CA GLU A 829 -0.02 -3.75 56.02
C GLU A 829 0.41 -4.22 54.62
N ILE A 830 0.80 -5.50 54.48
CA ILE A 830 1.21 -6.08 53.20
C ILE A 830 0.05 -6.10 52.20
N VAL A 831 -1.12 -6.59 52.61
CA VAL A 831 -2.32 -6.65 51.75
C VAL A 831 -2.72 -5.25 51.28
N ARG A 832 -2.67 -4.25 52.16
CA ARG A 832 -2.92 -2.85 51.79
C ARG A 832 -1.89 -2.34 50.79
N PHE A 833 -0.59 -2.56 51.04
CA PHE A 833 0.48 -2.14 50.13
C PHE A 833 0.28 -2.74 48.73
N MET A 834 0.00 -4.04 48.64
CA MET A 834 -0.25 -4.73 47.37
C MET A 834 -1.53 -4.22 46.68
N GLY A 835 -2.60 -3.96 47.44
CA GLY A 835 -3.87 -3.45 46.91
C GLY A 835 -3.80 -2.01 46.40
N ASP A 836 -3.07 -1.14 47.11
CA ASP A 836 -2.87 0.27 46.73
C ASP A 836 -1.84 0.41 45.60
N THR A 837 -1.09 -0.65 45.30
CA THR A 837 -0.07 -0.71 44.24
C THR A 837 -0.46 -1.69 43.14
N PRO A 838 -1.25 -1.27 42.14
CA PRO A 838 -1.54 -2.04 40.94
C PRO A 838 -0.32 -2.55 40.13
N LEU A 839 0.90 -2.10 40.41
CA LEU A 839 2.12 -2.60 39.74
C LEU A 839 2.80 -3.75 40.50
N THR A 840 2.29 -4.17 41.66
CA THR A 840 2.88 -5.26 42.44
C THR A 840 3.02 -6.56 41.63
N VAL A 841 2.02 -6.85 40.79
CA VAL A 841 1.98 -8.04 39.93
C VAL A 841 2.78 -7.87 38.62
N LEU A 842 3.25 -6.68 38.27
CA LEU A 842 3.99 -6.45 37.03
C LEU A 842 5.28 -7.30 36.99
N ASN A 843 6.03 -7.33 38.09
CA ASN A 843 7.29 -8.08 38.17
C ASN A 843 7.12 -9.60 37.92
N PRO A 844 6.19 -10.31 38.59
CA PRO A 844 5.95 -11.72 38.28
C PRO A 844 5.34 -11.93 36.88
N ILE A 845 4.55 -10.98 36.35
CA ILE A 845 4.11 -11.01 34.94
C ILE A 845 5.31 -10.92 33.99
N MET A 846 6.23 -9.99 34.22
CA MET A 846 7.44 -9.86 33.40
C MET A 846 8.28 -11.14 33.42
N ALA A 847 8.47 -11.75 34.60
CA ALA A 847 9.18 -13.03 34.72
C ALA A 847 8.43 -14.19 34.03
N ALA A 848 7.10 -14.20 34.06
CA ALA A 848 6.28 -15.14 33.29
C ALA A 848 6.46 -14.96 31.77
N CYS A 849 6.42 -13.73 31.28
CA CYS A 849 6.70 -13.40 29.88
C CYS A 849 8.15 -13.75 29.48
N LYS A 850 9.11 -13.60 30.39
CA LYS A 850 10.51 -13.98 30.17
C LYS A 850 10.65 -15.48 29.96
N VAL A 851 10.08 -16.34 30.81
CA VAL A 851 10.15 -17.80 30.58
C VAL A 851 9.41 -18.21 29.30
N MET A 852 8.30 -17.55 28.96
CA MET A 852 7.60 -17.78 27.69
C MET A 852 8.50 -17.44 26.49
N ALA A 853 9.10 -16.25 26.47
CA ALA A 853 9.99 -15.83 25.39
C ALA A 853 11.26 -16.68 25.29
N ASP A 854 11.83 -17.07 26.43
CA ASP A 854 12.99 -17.96 26.48
C ASP A 854 12.69 -19.37 25.94
N ALA A 855 11.44 -19.85 26.01
CA ALA A 855 11.07 -21.16 25.48
C ALA A 855 11.14 -21.20 23.95
N GLY A 856 10.95 -20.04 23.31
CA GLY A 856 11.13 -19.84 21.88
C GLY A 856 12.55 -19.43 21.46
N HIS A 857 13.49 -19.28 22.41
CA HIS A 857 14.87 -18.84 22.12
C HIS A 857 15.79 -20.00 21.72
N GLY A 858 16.78 -19.72 20.85
CA GLY A 858 17.77 -20.68 20.40
C GLY A 858 17.26 -21.71 19.38
N ILE A 859 16.16 -21.41 18.68
CA ILE A 859 15.64 -22.24 17.59
C ILE A 859 16.39 -21.88 16.30
N GLU A 860 17.18 -22.82 15.80
CA GLU A 860 17.96 -22.63 14.58
C GLU A 860 17.05 -22.27 13.39
N GLY A 861 17.43 -21.23 12.64
CA GLY A 861 16.66 -20.72 11.51
C GLY A 861 15.44 -19.86 11.88
N SER A 862 15.20 -19.58 13.17
CA SER A 862 14.08 -18.70 13.55
C SER A 862 14.47 -17.21 13.51
N THR A 863 13.59 -16.40 12.93
CA THR A 863 13.71 -14.94 12.83
C THR A 863 12.92 -14.21 13.94
N LEU A 864 12.42 -14.95 14.93
CA LEU A 864 11.60 -14.35 15.98
C LEU A 864 12.42 -13.63 17.04
N VAL A 865 11.96 -12.45 17.43
CA VAL A 865 12.48 -11.71 18.58
C VAL A 865 12.04 -12.40 19.86
N THR A 866 12.99 -12.68 20.75
CA THR A 866 12.77 -13.36 22.04
C THR A 866 13.22 -12.53 23.24
N ALA A 867 13.79 -11.36 22.98
CA ALA A 867 13.95 -10.32 24.00
C ALA A 867 13.88 -8.96 23.32
N MET A 868 13.11 -8.05 23.89
CA MET A 868 13.24 -6.61 23.71
C MET A 868 13.50 -6.00 25.08
N ALA A 869 14.50 -5.15 25.21
CA ALA A 869 14.87 -4.51 26.47
C ALA A 869 15.54 -3.16 26.22
N ARG A 870 15.52 -2.27 27.20
CA ARG A 870 16.14 -0.95 27.08
C ARG A 870 16.73 -0.49 28.41
N ASN A 871 17.88 0.18 28.36
CA ASN A 871 18.61 0.64 29.55
C ASN A 871 18.51 2.16 29.77
N GLY A 872 17.67 2.87 29.00
CA GLY A 872 17.58 4.34 29.07
C GLY A 872 18.63 5.07 28.25
N THR A 873 19.54 4.33 27.61
CA THR A 873 20.54 4.82 26.65
C THR A 873 20.39 4.09 25.32
N ASP A 874 20.35 2.76 25.37
CA ASP A 874 20.21 1.84 24.25
C ASP A 874 18.92 1.01 24.39
N PHE A 875 18.25 0.80 23.25
CA PHE A 875 17.24 -0.23 23.04
C PHE A 875 17.93 -1.44 22.38
N GLY A 876 17.63 -2.65 22.85
CA GLY A 876 18.23 -3.86 22.33
C GLY A 876 17.23 -4.98 22.06
N ILE A 877 17.53 -5.80 21.05
CA ILE A 877 16.80 -7.03 20.78
C ILE A 877 17.73 -8.25 20.74
N ARG A 878 17.14 -9.42 20.99
CA ARG A 878 17.73 -10.73 20.68
C ARG A 878 16.78 -11.54 19.82
N VAL A 879 17.34 -12.27 18.86
CA VAL A 879 16.60 -13.07 17.87
C VAL A 879 16.93 -14.54 18.06
N SER A 880 15.92 -15.41 18.03
CA SER A 880 16.03 -16.84 18.36
C SER A 880 17.15 -17.55 17.58
N GLY A 881 17.16 -17.42 16.25
CA GLY A 881 18.16 -18.03 15.38
C GLY A 881 19.52 -17.33 15.38
N LEU A 882 19.72 -16.26 16.15
CA LEU A 882 20.99 -15.52 16.28
C LEU A 882 21.62 -15.68 17.67
N GLY A 883 21.01 -16.47 18.56
CA GLY A 883 21.54 -16.80 19.88
C GLY A 883 21.61 -15.58 20.82
N ASP A 884 22.69 -15.50 21.60
CA ASP A 884 22.85 -14.49 22.66
C ASP A 884 23.27 -13.09 22.17
N ARG A 885 23.49 -12.90 20.86
CA ARG A 885 23.92 -11.60 20.31
C ARG A 885 22.84 -10.54 20.50
N TRP A 886 23.23 -9.41 21.09
CA TRP A 886 22.42 -8.19 21.12
C TRP A 886 22.60 -7.38 19.83
N PHE A 887 21.49 -6.88 19.33
CA PHE A 887 21.45 -5.79 18.36
C PHE A 887 20.95 -4.56 19.11
N THR A 888 21.61 -3.42 18.97
CA THR A 888 21.32 -2.22 19.77
C THR A 888 21.22 -0.97 18.93
N ALA A 889 20.29 -0.09 19.30
CA ALA A 889 20.13 1.25 18.76
C ALA A 889 19.85 2.24 19.90
N PRO A 890 20.00 3.56 19.72
CA PRO A 890 19.64 4.52 20.77
C PRO A 890 18.19 4.36 21.24
N ALA A 891 17.98 4.42 22.55
CA ALA A 891 16.65 4.32 23.13
C ALA A 891 15.74 5.47 22.67
N GLY A 892 14.49 5.12 22.33
CA GLY A 892 13.52 6.09 21.81
C GLY A 892 13.02 7.07 22.87
N ARG A 893 12.54 8.24 22.42
CA ARG A 893 11.80 9.18 23.27
C ARG A 893 10.35 8.71 23.41
N VAL A 894 9.83 8.75 24.63
CA VAL A 894 8.44 8.36 24.92
C VAL A 894 7.52 9.51 24.59
N LYS A 895 6.52 9.28 23.73
CA LYS A 895 5.43 10.23 23.51
C LYS A 895 4.43 10.07 24.65
N ALA A 896 4.45 11.02 25.58
CA ALA A 896 3.82 10.85 26.89
C ALA A 896 2.86 11.97 27.27
N LEU A 897 1.96 11.63 28.19
CA LEU A 897 1.30 12.60 29.08
C LEU A 897 2.20 12.82 30.30
N TYR A 898 2.59 14.08 30.52
CA TYR A 898 3.45 14.48 31.63
C TYR A 898 2.63 14.90 32.86
N PHE A 899 3.14 14.58 34.05
CA PHE A 899 2.56 15.05 35.30
C PHE A 899 2.72 16.57 35.45
N PRO A 900 1.85 17.24 36.23
CA PRO A 900 1.94 18.68 36.46
C PRO A 900 3.34 19.10 36.90
N GLY A 901 3.92 20.08 36.20
CA GLY A 901 5.27 20.60 36.46
C GLY A 901 6.40 19.96 35.64
N PHE A 902 6.13 18.92 34.84
CA PHE A 902 7.11 18.29 33.96
C PHE A 902 6.77 18.42 32.48
N THR A 903 7.79 18.30 31.64
CA THR A 903 7.72 18.37 30.19
C THR A 903 8.61 17.29 29.55
N GLU A 904 8.58 17.20 28.22
CA GLU A 904 9.48 16.31 27.46
C GLU A 904 10.98 16.57 27.70
N ARG A 905 11.37 17.78 28.12
CA ARG A 905 12.77 18.12 28.40
C ARG A 905 13.32 17.44 29.66
N ASP A 906 12.42 17.00 30.52
CA ASP A 906 12.71 16.36 31.80
C ASP A 906 12.78 14.84 31.67
N ALA A 907 12.24 14.28 30.57
CA ALA A 907 12.13 12.86 30.33
C ALA A 907 13.47 12.19 30.02
N ASN A 908 13.71 11.04 30.65
CA ASN A 908 14.70 10.07 30.18
C ASN A 908 14.20 9.35 28.91
N PRO A 909 15.09 8.91 28.00
CA PRO A 909 14.74 7.92 26.98
C PRO A 909 14.15 6.63 27.59
N ASP A 910 13.47 5.83 26.77
CA ASP A 910 12.78 4.62 27.24
C ASP A 910 13.72 3.63 27.96
N ILE A 911 13.22 3.02 29.03
CA ILE A 911 14.02 2.27 30.02
C ILE A 911 13.22 1.10 30.65
N GLY A 912 13.86 -0.06 30.84
CA GLY A 912 13.30 -1.28 31.43
C GLY A 912 13.49 -2.56 30.63
N ASP A 913 13.25 -3.70 31.29
CA ASP A 913 13.03 -4.99 30.62
C ASP A 913 11.55 -5.30 30.38
N SER A 914 10.64 -4.43 30.84
CA SER A 914 9.20 -4.65 30.74
C SER A 914 8.65 -4.81 29.31
N THR A 915 9.42 -4.45 28.28
CA THR A 915 9.20 -4.79 26.87
C THR A 915 9.20 -6.29 26.58
N ILE A 916 9.61 -7.12 27.53
CA ILE A 916 9.41 -8.57 27.50
C ILE A 916 7.93 -8.95 27.47
N THR A 917 7.05 -8.09 28.00
CA THR A 917 5.59 -8.28 27.96
C THR A 917 5.06 -8.19 26.52
N GLU A 918 5.46 -7.17 25.75
CA GLU A 918 5.19 -7.09 24.31
C GLU A 918 5.82 -8.23 23.52
N THR A 919 7.03 -8.65 23.89
CA THR A 919 7.71 -9.79 23.27
C THR A 919 6.89 -11.08 23.41
N ALA A 920 6.20 -11.25 24.54
CA ALA A 920 5.30 -12.37 24.81
C ALA A 920 3.85 -12.16 24.31
N GLY A 921 3.57 -11.06 23.62
CA GLY A 921 2.27 -10.79 22.99
C GLY A 921 1.25 -10.04 23.85
N ILE A 922 1.63 -9.48 24.99
CA ILE A 922 0.75 -8.62 25.82
C ILE A 922 1.26 -7.16 25.82
N GLY A 923 0.85 -6.32 26.77
CA GLY A 923 1.24 -4.91 26.82
C GLY A 923 0.70 -4.12 25.63
N GLY A 924 1.56 -3.37 24.93
CA GLY A 924 1.20 -2.66 23.69
C GLY A 924 0.57 -3.54 22.60
N PHE A 925 0.84 -4.85 22.60
CA PHE A 925 0.29 -5.80 21.63
C PHE A 925 -1.14 -6.22 21.95
N ALA A 926 -1.52 -6.21 23.24
CA ALA A 926 -2.87 -6.48 23.71
C ALA A 926 -3.63 -5.19 24.09
N MET A 927 -3.18 -4.01 23.64
CA MET A 927 -3.76 -2.73 24.03
C MET A 927 -5.27 -2.64 23.75
N ALA A 928 -5.78 -3.36 22.75
CA ALA A 928 -7.21 -3.48 22.43
C ALA A 928 -8.08 -3.96 23.60
N THR A 929 -7.53 -4.71 24.57
CA THR A 929 -8.26 -5.13 25.77
C THR A 929 -8.43 -4.01 26.78
N ALA A 930 -7.56 -3.01 26.76
CA ALA A 930 -7.45 -1.98 27.79
C ALA A 930 -7.72 -0.58 27.24
N PRO A 931 -8.88 -0.28 26.61
CA PRO A 931 -9.13 1.03 26.01
C PRO A 931 -9.02 2.19 27.01
N ALA A 932 -9.24 1.94 28.31
CA ALA A 932 -9.06 2.92 29.37
C ALA A 932 -7.61 3.44 29.51
N ILE A 933 -6.61 2.69 29.03
CA ILE A 933 -5.19 3.07 29.13
C ILE A 933 -4.88 4.36 28.40
N VAL A 934 -5.64 4.70 27.35
CA VAL A 934 -5.40 5.91 26.54
C VAL A 934 -5.59 7.20 27.34
N THR A 935 -6.32 7.15 28.45
CA THR A 935 -6.42 8.29 29.40
C THR A 935 -5.12 8.54 30.16
N PHE A 936 -4.22 7.55 30.20
CA PHE A 936 -2.95 7.58 30.91
C PHE A 936 -1.74 7.67 29.97
N VAL A 937 -1.79 7.01 28.80
CA VAL A 937 -0.70 7.03 27.80
C VAL A 937 -0.94 7.99 26.63
N GLY A 938 -2.12 8.62 26.57
CA GLY A 938 -2.56 9.48 25.47
C GLY A 938 -3.20 8.71 24.31
N GLY A 939 -4.11 9.36 23.57
CA GLY A 939 -4.80 8.80 22.39
C GLY A 939 -6.31 8.60 22.58
N GLN A 940 -6.93 7.93 21.62
CA GLN A 940 -8.34 7.54 21.59
C GLN A 940 -8.49 6.02 21.75
N ALA A 941 -9.64 5.53 22.23
CA ALA A 941 -9.87 4.08 22.39
C ALA A 941 -9.65 3.28 21.10
N LYS A 942 -9.97 3.86 19.93
CA LYS A 942 -9.68 3.24 18.62
C LYS A 942 -8.19 3.08 18.34
N ASP A 943 -7.34 3.96 18.88
CA ASP A 943 -5.89 3.89 18.68
C ASP A 943 -5.31 2.66 19.38
N ALA A 944 -5.90 2.24 20.51
CA ALA A 944 -5.55 0.99 21.19
C ALA A 944 -5.86 -0.24 20.33
N VAL A 945 -7.03 -0.25 19.69
CA VAL A 945 -7.42 -1.30 18.73
C VAL A 945 -6.47 -1.30 17.53
N ASN A 946 -6.23 -0.15 16.92
CA ASN A 946 -5.34 -0.01 15.77
C ASN A 946 -3.91 -0.42 16.09
N ALA A 947 -3.41 -0.11 17.30
CA ALA A 947 -2.09 -0.55 17.74
C ALA A 947 -1.99 -2.08 17.76
N THR A 948 -2.96 -2.77 18.35
CA THR A 948 -3.04 -4.24 18.30
C THR A 948 -3.15 -4.76 16.86
N LEU A 949 -3.94 -4.11 16.00
CA LEU A 949 -4.11 -4.51 14.60
C LEU A 949 -2.80 -4.41 13.80
N ASP A 950 -2.03 -3.33 13.99
CA ASP A 950 -0.70 -3.17 13.40
C ASP A 950 0.27 -4.28 13.85
N MET A 951 0.16 -4.76 15.09
CA MET A 951 1.06 -5.81 15.58
C MET A 951 0.78 -7.18 14.94
N TYR A 952 -0.42 -7.45 14.42
CA TYR A 952 -0.67 -8.65 13.61
C TYR A 952 0.08 -8.65 12.28
N GLU A 953 0.48 -7.48 11.77
CA GLU A 953 1.23 -7.37 10.51
C GLU A 953 2.69 -7.84 10.67
N ILE A 954 3.25 -7.73 11.89
CA ILE A 954 4.66 -8.05 12.18
C ILE A 954 4.87 -9.33 12.98
N THR A 955 3.80 -10.03 13.34
CA THR A 955 3.85 -11.27 14.11
C THR A 955 3.52 -12.49 13.25
N CYS A 956 3.94 -13.67 13.69
CA CYS A 956 3.71 -14.92 12.97
C CYS A 956 2.51 -15.74 13.49
N ALA A 957 1.98 -15.44 14.68
CA ALA A 957 0.85 -16.17 15.25
C ALA A 957 -0.10 -15.30 16.10
N GLU A 958 -1.30 -15.82 16.35
CA GLU A 958 -2.25 -15.32 17.36
C GLU A 958 -2.15 -16.21 18.61
N HIS A 959 -2.04 -15.60 19.79
CA HIS A 959 -1.84 -16.33 21.04
C HIS A 959 -3.05 -17.19 21.42
N ARG A 960 -2.87 -18.50 21.59
CA ARG A 960 -3.97 -19.43 21.90
C ARG A 960 -4.69 -19.15 23.23
N PHE A 961 -3.96 -18.65 24.23
CA PHE A 961 -4.48 -18.47 25.59
C PHE A 961 -4.75 -17.01 25.98
N PHE A 962 -4.24 -16.05 25.21
CA PHE A 962 -4.36 -14.62 25.53
C PHE A 962 -5.29 -14.02 24.51
N THR A 963 -6.58 -14.17 24.73
CA THR A 963 -7.62 -13.74 23.79
C THR A 963 -8.20 -12.40 24.20
N MET A 964 -8.72 -11.65 23.22
CA MET A 964 -9.15 -10.28 23.43
C MET A 964 -10.65 -10.13 23.11
N PRO A 965 -11.53 -9.94 24.11
CA PRO A 965 -12.98 -9.83 23.89
C PRO A 965 -13.37 -8.72 22.92
N ALA A 966 -12.64 -7.60 22.93
CA ALA A 966 -12.86 -6.45 22.04
C ALA A 966 -12.60 -6.76 20.55
N LEU A 967 -11.97 -7.89 20.24
CA LEU A 967 -11.67 -8.37 18.90
C LEU A 967 -12.23 -9.78 18.68
N ASP A 968 -13.44 -10.04 19.19
CA ASP A 968 -14.15 -11.32 19.07
C ASP A 968 -13.31 -12.52 19.54
N PHE A 969 -12.58 -12.34 20.64
CA PHE A 969 -11.69 -13.34 21.24
C PHE A 969 -10.55 -13.82 20.33
N ARG A 970 -10.14 -13.02 19.33
CA ARG A 970 -8.87 -13.24 18.63
C ARG A 970 -7.70 -13.28 19.62
N GLY A 971 -6.71 -14.12 19.31
CA GLY A 971 -5.52 -14.29 20.14
C GLY A 971 -4.54 -13.13 19.96
N ALA A 972 -3.90 -12.67 21.04
CA ALA A 972 -2.99 -11.54 20.98
C ALA A 972 -1.82 -11.80 20.01
N PRO A 973 -1.40 -10.80 19.20
CA PRO A 973 -0.32 -10.97 18.22
C PRO A 973 0.97 -11.41 18.92
N THR A 974 1.58 -12.52 18.49
CA THR A 974 2.75 -13.11 19.16
C THR A 974 3.79 -13.62 18.16
N GLY A 975 5.07 -13.53 18.54
CA GLY A 975 6.20 -13.95 17.71
C GLY A 975 6.55 -12.90 16.68
N ILE A 976 7.17 -11.81 17.14
CA ILE A 976 7.63 -10.68 16.31
C ILE A 976 8.69 -11.20 15.34
N ASP A 977 8.44 -11.12 14.04
CA ASP A 977 9.34 -11.58 12.98
C ASP A 977 10.12 -10.40 12.42
N ILE A 978 11.45 -10.40 12.57
CA ILE A 978 12.29 -9.28 12.10
C ILE A 978 12.13 -9.03 10.59
N ARG A 979 11.83 -10.06 9.79
CA ARG A 979 11.60 -9.92 8.34
C ARG A 979 10.37 -9.04 8.10
N LYS A 980 9.27 -9.32 8.79
CA LYS A 980 8.01 -8.57 8.64
C LYS A 980 8.14 -7.15 9.19
N VAL A 981 8.90 -6.94 10.26
CA VAL A 981 9.15 -5.61 10.82
C VAL A 981 9.85 -4.73 9.78
N VAL A 982 10.91 -5.24 9.16
CA VAL A 982 11.67 -4.53 8.11
C VAL A 982 10.81 -4.38 6.85
N GLU A 983 10.23 -5.46 6.34
CA GLU A 983 9.40 -5.49 5.13
C GLU A 983 8.26 -4.46 5.21
N LYS A 984 7.52 -4.44 6.32
CA LYS A 984 6.36 -3.55 6.49
C LYS A 984 6.74 -2.17 7.04
N GLY A 985 7.96 -1.99 7.53
CA GLY A 985 8.41 -0.78 8.20
C GLY A 985 7.57 -0.41 9.43
N ILE A 986 6.97 -1.40 10.10
CA ILE A 986 6.11 -1.25 11.28
C ILE A 986 6.93 -1.61 12.53
N PRO A 987 7.32 -0.64 13.36
CA PRO A 987 8.02 -0.95 14.60
C PRO A 987 7.07 -1.49 15.67
N PRO A 988 7.51 -2.47 16.50
CA PRO A 988 6.79 -2.87 17.71
C PRO A 988 6.38 -1.67 18.57
N ARG A 989 5.12 -1.68 19.03
CA ARG A 989 4.55 -0.66 19.92
C ARG A 989 4.72 -1.06 21.37
N VAL A 990 5.18 -0.13 22.19
CA VAL A 990 5.45 -0.35 23.61
C VAL A 990 4.72 0.72 24.42
N ASN A 991 3.95 0.29 25.43
CA ASN A 991 3.42 1.18 26.45
C ASN A 991 4.47 1.28 27.57
N THR A 992 4.80 2.48 28.06
CA THR A 992 5.88 2.62 29.05
C THR A 992 5.68 3.80 30.00
N GLY A 993 6.25 3.69 31.19
CA GLY A 993 6.37 4.80 32.13
C GLY A 993 7.55 5.71 31.77
N VAL A 994 7.48 6.98 32.14
CA VAL A 994 8.55 7.95 31.90
C VAL A 994 9.23 8.30 33.22
N ALA A 995 10.54 8.04 33.31
CA ALA A 995 11.38 8.49 34.41
C ALA A 995 12.00 9.86 34.09
N HIS A 996 12.30 10.66 35.11
CA HIS A 996 13.11 11.87 34.92
C HIS A 996 14.53 11.49 34.46
N LYS A 997 15.15 12.28 33.60
CA LYS A 997 16.54 12.06 33.14
C LYS A 997 17.60 12.19 34.24
N ASP A 998 17.23 12.83 35.36
CA ASP A 998 18.14 13.13 36.47
C ASP A 998 17.83 12.15 37.61
N PRO A 999 18.87 11.59 38.26
CA PRO A 999 18.68 10.65 39.36
C PRO A 999 17.95 11.31 40.55
N GLY A 1000 17.20 10.53 41.34
CA GLY A 1000 16.56 11.02 42.55
C GLY A 1000 15.11 11.50 42.40
N ILE A 1001 14.66 11.87 41.19
CA ILE A 1001 13.37 12.57 41.01
C ILE A 1001 12.19 11.60 40.87
N GLY A 1002 12.34 10.52 40.11
CA GLY A 1002 11.32 9.49 39.95
C GLY A 1002 10.51 9.58 38.66
N GLN A 1003 9.26 9.12 38.70
CA GLN A 1003 8.36 9.09 37.54
C GLN A 1003 7.80 10.48 37.22
N VAL A 1004 7.78 10.83 35.92
CA VAL A 1004 7.31 12.14 35.41
C VAL A 1004 6.17 12.04 34.39
N GLY A 1005 5.83 10.82 33.96
CA GLY A 1005 4.72 10.60 33.03
C GLY A 1005 4.56 9.15 32.60
N ALA A 1006 3.72 8.93 31.58
CA ALA A 1006 3.54 7.66 30.90
C ALA A 1006 3.11 7.90 29.45
N GLY A 1007 3.43 6.94 28.57
CA GLY A 1007 3.21 7.14 27.15
C GLY A 1007 3.47 5.91 26.31
N VAL A 1008 3.60 6.16 25.01
CA VAL A 1008 3.89 5.14 24.01
C VAL A 1008 5.22 5.44 23.32
N VAL A 1009 5.93 4.37 22.97
CA VAL A 1009 7.16 4.45 22.19
C VAL A 1009 7.16 3.33 21.14
N SER A 1010 7.89 3.55 20.07
CA SER A 1010 8.13 2.55 19.03
C SER A 1010 9.57 2.07 19.12
N ALA A 1011 9.78 0.77 18.99
CA ALA A 1011 11.14 0.22 18.90
C ALA A 1011 11.87 0.83 17.67
N PRO A 1012 13.17 1.18 17.78
CA PRO A 1012 13.93 1.71 16.64
C PRO A 1012 14.02 0.67 15.52
N LEU A 1013 13.71 1.03 14.27
CA LEU A 1013 13.73 0.06 13.16
C LEU A 1013 15.14 -0.45 12.82
N SER A 1014 16.17 0.39 12.98
CA SER A 1014 17.55 0.05 12.65
C SER A 1014 18.03 -1.22 13.37
N VAL A 1015 17.52 -1.49 14.58
CA VAL A 1015 17.90 -2.68 15.33
C VAL A 1015 17.39 -3.98 14.68
N PHE A 1016 16.27 -3.92 13.94
CA PHE A 1016 15.71 -5.04 13.19
C PHE A 1016 16.41 -5.20 11.83
N GLU A 1017 16.79 -4.09 11.21
CA GLU A 1017 17.59 -4.06 9.98
C GLU A 1017 18.96 -4.70 10.20
N ASP A 1018 19.66 -4.31 11.29
CA ASP A 1018 20.94 -4.90 11.69
C ASP A 1018 20.82 -6.40 12.00
N ALA A 1019 19.72 -6.78 12.67
CA ALA A 1019 19.44 -8.19 12.96
C ALA A 1019 19.17 -9.00 11.69
N LEU A 1020 18.42 -8.43 10.72
CA LEU A 1020 18.13 -9.08 9.45
C LEU A 1020 19.40 -9.24 8.60
N ALA A 1021 20.27 -8.23 8.57
CA ALA A 1021 21.56 -8.31 7.90
C ALA A 1021 22.46 -9.39 8.51
N ALA A 1022 22.55 -9.48 9.84
CA ALA A 1022 23.30 -10.53 10.52
C ALA A 1022 22.68 -11.93 10.33
N TYR A 1023 21.35 -12.01 10.26
CA TYR A 1023 20.64 -13.23 9.89
C TYR A 1023 21.02 -13.70 8.49
N ALA A 1024 21.00 -12.79 7.51
CA ALA A 1024 21.42 -13.10 6.15
C ALA A 1024 22.86 -13.61 6.08
N GLU A 1025 23.79 -12.97 6.81
CA GLU A 1025 25.18 -13.39 6.93
C GLU A 1025 25.31 -14.80 7.52
N LYS A 1026 24.68 -15.08 8.66
CA LYS A 1026 24.76 -16.39 9.34
C LYS A 1026 24.28 -17.52 8.43
N TYR A 1027 23.20 -17.29 7.69
CA TYR A 1027 22.54 -18.33 6.89
C TYR A 1027 22.93 -18.32 5.40
N GLY A 1028 23.90 -17.48 5.02
CA GLY A 1028 24.44 -17.41 3.66
C GLY A 1028 23.39 -17.03 2.62
N ILE A 1029 22.51 -16.09 3.00
CA ILE A 1029 21.53 -15.43 2.14
C ILE A 1029 22.28 -14.30 1.43
N SER A 1030 22.46 -14.41 0.12
CA SER A 1030 23.32 -13.50 -0.66
C SER A 1030 22.82 -12.05 -0.60
N ARG A 1031 23.76 -11.11 -0.43
CA ARG A 1031 23.60 -9.70 -0.76
C ARG A 1031 23.56 -9.49 -2.27
#